data_AF-A0A8X7PDJ0-F1
#
_entry.id   AF-A0A8X7PDJ0-F1
#
_cell.length_a   1.000
_cell.length_b   1.000
_cell.length_c   1.000
_cell.angle_alpha   90.00
_cell.angle_beta   90.00
_cell.angle_gamma   90.00
#
_symmetry.space_group_name_H-M   'P 1'
#
loop_
_entity.id
_entity.type
_entity.pdbx_description
1 polymer ?
#
loop_
_entity_poly.entity_id
_entity_poly.type
_entity_poly.pdbx_seq_one_letter_code
_entity_poly.pdbx_strand_id
1 'polypeptide(L)'
;MTNNKSFLFLIILCFLLTIKTNVILVSAQDQQCLAKGSFNTNSTFNKNRLLLLSSLPSNVTAQNNFFYNSSLGQDRDKIYALAMCIPDTETEDCSNCVKTTSDGLIKTCPNNTEAFHWSGGEKTLCFVRYSTRSFIGSPDMDPRQILPNATDITSNLTDFDGIWQDLMLSMVDSASSKYYEAETRPLTSTSSGDRMTIYTIMQCTSDVSRAECNTCLRNSVGDYQNCCRGKQGGLVTRPNCIFRWEFYPFYGAFRNTSPPAKKDGSSTVKIVVPVLVVTSLLILAVVGYVLYRRRKKNNKDSLRETYQELDTEVEALSSLKFEFRVIQVATSDFSEESKLGEGGFGPVYKGKLQNGEEIAVKRLALSSGQGEEEFKNEVLLLSKLQHRNLVKLLGFCLKGEERLLIYEFVPNSSLDHFIFEVAKQDHTLSLKASWSTRYSIIENIARGILYLHEDSRLKIIHRDLKPSNILLDYQMNPKISDFGMARLFESDDQTQGLTTSRVMGTYGYMAPEYIARGRLSVKTDVYSYGIMVLEIICGRKNNSFQPSGVALHAWTNWRGDRALDIVDSVITENVSRNEMMKCINIGLLCVQESVTRRPNMNSVVHWLKSNSVTLPVPSTPAYVVHSESGEASRVSQSTVNVSITELEPR
;
A
#
# COMPACT_ATOMS: atom_id res chain seq x y z
N MET A 1 -38.54 30.95 2.80
CA MET A 1 -37.79 29.68 2.60
C MET A 1 -36.55 29.61 3.50
N THR A 2 -36.69 29.85 4.81
CA THR A 2 -35.54 29.97 5.74
C THR A 2 -35.49 28.90 6.83
N ASN A 3 -36.52 28.06 6.99
CA ASN A 3 -36.57 27.04 8.04
C ASN A 3 -35.97 25.66 7.68
N ASN A 4 -35.66 25.38 6.40
CA ASN A 4 -35.15 24.05 6.01
C ASN A 4 -33.66 23.82 6.31
N LYS A 5 -32.85 24.89 6.38
CA LYS A 5 -31.41 24.75 6.65
C LYS A 5 -31.13 24.48 8.13
N SER A 6 -31.83 25.15 9.05
CA SER A 6 -31.73 24.88 10.49
C SER A 6 -32.22 23.48 10.86
N PHE A 7 -33.30 23.00 10.22
CA PHE A 7 -33.82 21.66 10.48
C PHE A 7 -32.86 20.57 9.99
N LEU A 8 -32.26 20.75 8.81
CA LEU A 8 -31.25 19.83 8.28
C LEU A 8 -29.97 19.85 9.11
N PHE A 9 -29.56 21.03 9.60
CA PHE A 9 -28.40 21.16 10.48
C PHE A 9 -28.63 20.47 11.83
N LEU A 10 -29.83 20.59 12.42
CA LEU A 10 -30.18 19.88 13.67
C LEU A 10 -30.17 18.36 13.47
N ILE A 11 -30.67 17.87 12.33
CA ILE A 11 -30.65 16.44 11.99
C ILE A 11 -29.21 15.96 11.81
N ILE A 12 -28.36 16.72 11.12
CA ILE A 12 -26.94 16.38 10.93
C ILE A 12 -26.19 16.41 12.27
N LEU A 13 -26.49 17.37 13.15
CA LEU A 13 -25.88 17.47 14.47
C LEU A 13 -26.30 16.29 15.37
N CYS A 14 -27.59 15.93 15.37
CA CYS A 14 -28.07 14.72 16.05
C CYS A 14 -27.45 13.45 15.46
N PHE A 15 -27.30 13.37 14.12
CA PHE A 15 -26.69 12.24 13.44
C PHE A 15 -25.19 12.11 13.76
N LEU A 16 -24.47 13.24 13.83
CA LEU A 16 -23.05 13.28 14.23
C LEU A 16 -22.85 12.98 15.71
N LEU A 17 -23.78 13.41 16.58
CA LEU A 17 -23.79 13.04 18.00
C LEU A 17 -24.09 11.55 18.21
N THR A 18 -24.90 10.92 17.33
CA THR A 18 -25.10 9.46 17.33
C THR A 18 -23.96 8.68 16.67
N ILE A 19 -23.18 9.28 15.76
CA ILE A 19 -21.99 8.65 15.17
C ILE A 19 -20.81 8.68 16.15
N LYS A 20 -20.70 9.71 17.00
CA LYS A 20 -19.68 9.75 18.07
C LYS A 20 -19.81 8.62 19.10
N THR A 21 -20.92 7.88 19.14
CA THR A 21 -21.11 6.80 20.11
C THR A 21 -20.97 5.39 19.56
N ASN A 22 -20.69 5.14 18.27
CA ASN A 22 -20.57 3.74 17.78
C ASN A 22 -19.63 3.56 16.58
N VAL A 23 -18.40 4.09 16.64
CA VAL A 23 -17.31 3.56 15.81
C VAL A 23 -16.41 2.73 16.71
N ILE A 24 -16.78 1.47 16.91
CA ILE A 24 -15.89 0.46 17.48
C ILE A 24 -14.79 0.25 16.43
N LEU A 25 -13.58 0.76 16.71
CA LEU A 25 -12.38 0.38 15.98
C LEU A 25 -12.17 -1.12 16.19
N VAL A 26 -12.49 -1.93 15.18
CA VAL A 26 -12.06 -3.33 15.16
C VAL A 26 -10.55 -3.31 14.92
N SER A 27 -9.78 -3.48 16.00
CA SER A 27 -8.34 -3.74 15.92
C SER A 27 -8.13 -5.01 15.09
N ALA A 28 -7.45 -4.90 13.94
CA ALA A 28 -7.08 -6.06 13.14
C ALA A 28 -6.10 -6.92 13.96
N GLN A 29 -6.45 -8.19 14.17
CA GLN A 29 -5.59 -9.16 14.85
C GLN A 29 -4.64 -9.78 13.82
N ASP A 30 -3.34 -9.55 13.95
CA ASP A 30 -2.34 -10.14 13.04
C ASP A 30 -2.18 -11.66 13.28
N GLN A 31 -2.11 -12.42 12.18
CA GLN A 31 -1.79 -13.85 12.18
C GLN A 31 -0.35 -14.09 12.65
N GLN A 32 -0.14 -15.08 13.53
CA GLN A 32 1.15 -15.28 14.19
C GLN A 32 2.00 -16.30 13.44
N CYS A 33 2.92 -15.80 12.60
CA CYS A 33 3.93 -16.61 11.93
C CYS A 33 5.18 -16.72 12.83
N LEU A 34 5.51 -17.91 13.34
CA LEU A 34 6.63 -18.07 14.27
C LEU A 34 7.95 -18.29 13.51
N ALA A 35 8.97 -17.52 13.87
CA ALA A 35 10.32 -17.58 13.27
C ALA A 35 11.19 -18.71 13.87
N LYS A 36 10.60 -19.88 14.15
CA LYS A 36 11.33 -21.04 14.72
C LYS A 36 11.93 -21.97 13.66
N GLY A 37 11.70 -21.68 12.37
CA GLY A 37 12.23 -22.43 11.23
C GLY A 37 11.55 -22.02 9.93
N SER A 38 12.20 -22.34 8.80
CA SER A 38 11.67 -22.12 7.46
C SER A 38 11.77 -23.38 6.60
N PHE A 39 10.76 -23.62 5.76
CA PHE A 39 10.78 -24.71 4.79
C PHE A 39 10.76 -24.18 3.34
N ASN A 40 11.23 -24.99 2.38
CA ASN A 40 11.10 -24.67 0.95
C ASN A 40 9.65 -24.90 0.48
N THR A 41 9.03 -23.95 -0.21
CA THR A 41 7.63 -24.04 -0.66
C THR A 41 7.35 -25.24 -1.58
N ASN A 42 8.36 -25.79 -2.25
CA ASN A 42 8.23 -27.01 -3.07
C ASN A 42 8.51 -28.32 -2.29
N SER A 43 8.76 -28.24 -0.98
CA SER A 43 9.06 -29.41 -0.15
C SER A 43 7.86 -30.33 0.08
N THR A 44 8.15 -31.58 0.42
CA THR A 44 7.15 -32.56 0.88
C THR A 44 6.45 -32.07 2.15
N PHE A 45 7.17 -31.44 3.08
CA PHE A 45 6.56 -30.75 4.23
C PHE A 45 5.46 -29.76 3.81
N ASN A 46 5.69 -28.89 2.82
CA ASN A 46 4.67 -27.94 2.40
C ASN A 46 3.45 -28.63 1.77
N LYS A 47 3.66 -29.71 1.00
CA LYS A 47 2.56 -30.52 0.49
C LYS A 47 1.73 -31.12 1.63
N ASN A 48 2.39 -31.68 2.64
CA ASN A 48 1.72 -32.21 3.83
C ASN A 48 0.98 -31.12 4.60
N ARG A 49 1.57 -29.92 4.70
CA ARG A 49 0.95 -28.74 5.32
C ARG A 49 -0.34 -28.33 4.63
N LEU A 50 -0.30 -28.15 3.31
CA LEU A 50 -1.47 -27.75 2.52
C LEU A 50 -2.58 -28.81 2.63
N LEU A 51 -2.23 -30.09 2.48
CA LEU A 51 -3.18 -31.19 2.63
C LEU A 51 -3.81 -31.21 4.03
N LEU A 52 -3.00 -31.15 5.08
CA LEU A 52 -3.52 -31.22 6.45
C LEU A 52 -4.41 -30.02 6.78
N LEU A 53 -3.97 -28.79 6.48
CA LEU A 53 -4.75 -27.57 6.75
C LEU A 53 -6.06 -27.51 5.95
N SER A 54 -6.06 -27.99 4.71
CA SER A 54 -7.29 -28.06 3.88
C SER A 54 -8.32 -29.07 4.38
N SER A 55 -7.89 -30.07 5.15
CA SER A 55 -8.76 -31.10 5.73
C SER A 55 -9.39 -30.69 7.08
N LEU A 56 -8.85 -29.69 7.75
CA LEU A 56 -9.31 -29.27 9.09
C LEU A 56 -10.78 -28.86 9.14
N PRO A 57 -11.35 -28.10 8.17
CA PRO A 57 -12.73 -27.64 8.24
C PRO A 57 -13.76 -28.78 8.31
N SER A 58 -13.59 -29.84 7.53
CA SER A 58 -14.50 -31.00 7.56
C SER A 58 -14.26 -31.87 8.79
N ASN A 59 -12.98 -32.04 9.18
CA ASN A 59 -12.62 -32.92 10.29
C ASN A 59 -13.04 -32.37 11.64
N VAL A 60 -12.94 -31.05 11.86
CA VAL A 60 -13.35 -30.40 13.11
C VAL A 60 -14.87 -30.47 13.30
N THR A 61 -15.64 -30.29 12.23
CA THR A 61 -17.11 -30.37 12.29
C THR A 61 -17.66 -31.79 12.39
N ALA A 62 -16.83 -32.79 12.10
CA ALA A 62 -17.18 -34.18 12.35
C ALA A 62 -17.04 -34.57 13.84
N GLN A 63 -16.44 -33.72 14.67
CA GLN A 63 -16.28 -33.95 16.10
C GLN A 63 -17.39 -33.27 16.90
N ASN A 64 -17.97 -34.00 17.85
CA ASN A 64 -19.06 -33.49 18.70
C ASN A 64 -18.64 -32.28 19.57
N ASN A 65 -17.35 -32.12 19.85
CA ASN A 65 -16.80 -31.03 20.66
C ASN A 65 -16.10 -29.94 19.82
N PHE A 66 -16.21 -29.99 18.48
CA PHE A 66 -15.54 -29.09 17.56
C PHE A 66 -14.04 -28.92 17.85
N PHE A 67 -13.36 -30.00 18.21
CA PHE A 67 -11.92 -30.02 18.45
C PHE A 67 -11.29 -31.17 17.67
N TYR A 68 -10.33 -30.86 16.81
CA TYR A 68 -9.64 -31.87 16.01
C TYR A 68 -8.14 -31.57 15.97
N ASN A 69 -7.34 -32.59 16.24
CA ASN A 69 -5.90 -32.57 16.01
C ASN A 69 -5.48 -33.77 15.18
N SER A 70 -4.42 -33.60 14.40
CA SER A 70 -3.88 -34.65 13.55
C SER A 70 -2.44 -34.36 13.16
N SER A 71 -1.77 -35.37 12.61
CA SER A 71 -0.43 -35.23 12.05
C SER A 71 -0.31 -35.96 10.72
N LEU A 72 0.55 -35.46 9.84
CA LEU A 72 0.78 -36.03 8.51
C LEU A 72 2.27 -36.03 8.19
N GLY A 73 2.77 -37.07 7.52
CA GLY A 73 4.17 -37.21 7.13
C GLY A 73 5.05 -37.94 8.15
N GLN A 74 6.34 -38.07 7.82
CA GLN A 74 7.37 -38.75 8.61
C GLN A 74 8.64 -37.89 8.69
N ASP A 75 9.45 -38.13 9.72
CA ASP A 75 10.74 -37.44 9.96
C ASP A 75 10.66 -35.92 9.80
N ARG A 76 11.48 -35.35 8.90
CA ARG A 76 11.59 -33.90 8.66
C ARG A 76 10.39 -33.31 7.93
N ASP A 77 9.54 -34.15 7.33
CA ASP A 77 8.33 -33.75 6.60
C ASP A 77 7.06 -33.93 7.43
N LYS A 78 7.19 -34.32 8.71
CA LYS A 78 6.06 -34.47 9.62
C LYS A 78 5.53 -33.11 10.08
N ILE A 79 4.22 -32.94 10.00
CA ILE A 79 3.50 -31.77 10.49
C ILE A 79 2.41 -32.18 11.48
N TYR A 80 2.24 -31.38 12.51
CA TYR A 80 1.14 -31.44 13.48
C TYR A 80 0.22 -30.25 13.25
N ALA A 81 -1.09 -30.47 13.29
CA ALA A 81 -2.07 -29.41 13.20
C ALA A 81 -3.24 -29.64 14.15
N LEU A 82 -3.87 -28.54 14.56
CA LEU A 82 -5.03 -28.52 15.45
C LEU A 82 -5.99 -27.43 14.97
N ALA A 83 -7.28 -27.74 15.00
CA ALA A 83 -8.36 -26.79 14.79
C ALA A 83 -9.45 -26.97 15.85
N MET A 84 -10.04 -25.85 16.27
CA MET A 84 -11.22 -25.89 17.14
C MET A 84 -12.12 -24.67 16.99
N CYS A 85 -13.35 -24.78 17.48
CA CYS A 85 -14.31 -23.68 17.58
C CYS A 85 -14.85 -23.55 19.02
N ILE A 86 -15.57 -22.48 19.31
CA ILE A 86 -16.35 -22.40 20.56
C ILE A 86 -17.44 -23.49 20.58
N PRO A 87 -17.82 -24.00 21.76
CA PRO A 87 -18.97 -24.89 21.90
C PRO A 87 -20.26 -24.28 21.37
N ASP A 88 -21.23 -25.13 21.00
CA ASP A 88 -22.58 -24.74 20.55
C ASP A 88 -22.63 -23.84 19.29
N THR A 89 -21.53 -23.79 18.53
CA THR A 89 -21.50 -23.16 17.21
C THR A 89 -22.22 -24.03 16.17
N GLU A 90 -22.81 -23.38 15.16
CA GLU A 90 -23.32 -24.10 13.99
C GLU A 90 -22.16 -24.73 13.21
N THR A 91 -22.38 -25.91 12.64
CA THR A 91 -21.36 -26.67 11.90
C THR A 91 -20.82 -25.86 10.71
N GLU A 92 -21.70 -25.20 9.98
CA GLU A 92 -21.32 -24.34 8.85
C GLU A 92 -20.47 -23.15 9.29
N ASP A 93 -20.84 -22.50 10.39
CA ASP A 93 -20.10 -21.35 10.93
C ASP A 93 -18.68 -21.76 11.36
N CYS A 94 -18.55 -22.92 12.03
CA CYS A 94 -17.25 -23.45 12.43
C CYS A 94 -16.39 -23.83 11.22
N SER A 95 -16.95 -24.56 10.25
CA SER A 95 -16.24 -24.96 9.03
C SER A 95 -15.72 -23.74 8.26
N ASN A 96 -16.56 -22.73 8.06
CA ASN A 96 -16.20 -21.51 7.35
C ASN A 96 -15.12 -20.71 8.09
N CYS A 97 -15.19 -20.63 9.41
CA CYS A 97 -14.19 -19.96 10.24
C CYS A 97 -12.83 -20.67 10.13
N VAL A 98 -12.81 -22.00 10.32
CA VAL A 98 -11.57 -22.79 10.25
C VAL A 98 -10.98 -22.77 8.85
N LYS A 99 -11.80 -22.86 7.79
CA LYS A 99 -11.34 -22.75 6.40
C LYS A 99 -10.67 -21.42 6.13
N THR A 100 -11.35 -20.33 6.46
CA THR A 100 -10.84 -18.97 6.25
C THR A 100 -9.55 -18.73 7.03
N THR A 101 -9.47 -19.28 8.25
CA THR A 101 -8.28 -19.20 9.10
C THR A 101 -7.11 -20.01 8.53
N SER A 102 -7.37 -21.25 8.08
CA SER A 102 -6.37 -22.10 7.41
C SER A 102 -5.82 -21.45 6.14
N ASP A 103 -6.70 -20.96 5.26
CA ASP A 103 -6.32 -20.29 4.02
C ASP A 103 -5.52 -19.01 4.30
N GLY A 104 -5.92 -18.26 5.32
CA GLY A 104 -5.21 -17.09 5.82
C GLY A 104 -3.79 -17.42 6.29
N LEU A 105 -3.64 -18.45 7.13
CA LEU A 105 -2.33 -18.91 7.62
C LEU A 105 -1.43 -19.40 6.47
N ILE A 106 -1.99 -20.04 5.44
CA ILE A 106 -1.25 -20.45 4.23
C ILE A 106 -0.70 -19.22 3.50
N LYS A 107 -1.55 -18.20 3.32
CA LYS A 107 -1.21 -16.97 2.59
C LYS A 107 -0.20 -16.09 3.34
N THR A 108 -0.42 -15.88 4.63
CA THR A 108 0.36 -14.92 5.43
C THR A 108 1.66 -15.52 5.96
N CYS A 109 1.70 -16.83 6.19
CA CYS A 109 2.89 -17.54 6.64
C CYS A 109 3.40 -18.49 5.53
N PRO A 110 3.98 -17.98 4.42
CA PRO A 110 4.25 -18.78 3.22
C PRO A 110 5.30 -19.87 3.42
N ASN A 111 6.26 -19.67 4.33
CA ASN A 111 7.38 -20.58 4.56
C ASN A 111 7.71 -20.85 6.05
N ASN A 112 6.87 -20.41 7.00
CA ASN A 112 7.09 -20.63 8.42
C ASN A 112 6.69 -22.03 8.86
N THR A 113 7.57 -22.73 9.57
CA THR A 113 7.33 -24.10 10.06
C THR A 113 6.30 -24.19 11.19
N GLU A 114 5.97 -23.07 11.85
CA GLU A 114 4.98 -23.01 12.92
C GLU A 114 4.17 -21.70 12.82
N ALA A 115 2.84 -21.79 12.95
CA ALA A 115 1.97 -20.63 13.02
C ALA A 115 0.66 -20.95 13.73
N PHE A 116 0.00 -19.93 14.26
CA PHE A 116 -1.35 -20.06 14.80
C PHE A 116 -2.17 -18.78 14.61
N HIS A 117 -3.49 -18.91 14.67
CA HIS A 117 -4.38 -17.76 14.71
C HIS A 117 -5.68 -18.09 15.43
N TRP A 118 -6.10 -17.17 16.29
CA TRP A 118 -7.47 -17.10 16.81
C TRP A 118 -8.23 -16.15 15.91
N SER A 119 -9.30 -16.64 15.28
CA SER A 119 -10.12 -15.86 14.34
C SER A 119 -11.55 -15.82 14.86
N GLY A 120 -12.11 -14.61 15.00
CA GLY A 120 -13.47 -14.45 15.47
C GLY A 120 -14.27 -13.46 14.63
N GLY A 121 -15.49 -13.84 14.28
CA GLY A 121 -16.45 -13.03 13.50
C GLY A 121 -17.76 -12.80 14.26
N GLU A 122 -18.84 -12.39 13.58
CA GLU A 122 -20.13 -12.17 14.25
C GLU A 122 -20.75 -13.45 14.82
N LYS A 123 -20.38 -14.62 14.26
CA LYS A 123 -21.10 -15.88 14.49
C LYS A 123 -20.37 -16.91 15.36
N THR A 124 -19.04 -16.95 15.31
CA THR A 124 -18.24 -17.94 16.04
C THR A 124 -16.80 -17.43 16.24
N LEU A 125 -16.06 -18.10 17.12
CA LEU A 125 -14.62 -17.98 17.30
C LEU A 125 -14.00 -19.35 17.00
N CYS A 126 -12.93 -19.37 16.22
CA CYS A 126 -12.15 -20.56 15.92
C CYS A 126 -10.66 -20.34 16.08
N PHE A 127 -9.93 -21.43 16.14
CA PHE A 127 -8.50 -21.47 16.30
C PHE A 127 -7.89 -22.49 15.33
N VAL A 128 -6.79 -22.13 14.69
CA VAL A 128 -5.98 -23.05 13.88
C VAL A 128 -4.52 -22.87 14.23
N ARG A 129 -3.81 -23.99 14.39
CA ARG A 129 -2.37 -24.03 14.65
C ARG A 129 -1.71 -25.16 13.89
N TYR A 130 -0.51 -24.94 13.38
CA TYR A 130 0.34 -26.00 12.84
C TYR A 130 1.80 -25.84 13.29
N SER A 131 2.55 -26.94 13.33
CA SER A 131 3.97 -26.97 13.69
C SER A 131 4.69 -28.22 13.17
N THR A 132 6.02 -28.14 13.05
CA THR A 132 6.90 -29.31 12.83
C THR A 132 7.12 -30.14 14.10
N ARG A 133 6.96 -29.55 15.29
CA ARG A 133 7.06 -30.26 16.57
C ARG A 133 5.67 -30.64 17.07
N SER A 134 5.59 -31.74 17.83
CA SER A 134 4.38 -32.01 18.59
C SER A 134 4.19 -30.92 19.65
N PHE A 135 3.01 -30.29 19.65
CA PHE A 135 2.56 -29.36 20.67
C PHE A 135 1.29 -29.86 21.40
N ILE A 136 0.78 -31.03 21.01
CA ILE A 136 -0.41 -31.63 21.60
C ILE A 136 -0.10 -32.00 23.05
N GLY A 137 -0.86 -31.42 23.98
CA GLY A 137 -0.66 -31.58 25.42
C GLY A 137 0.55 -30.85 25.99
N SER A 138 1.09 -29.86 25.26
CA SER A 138 2.19 -29.03 25.74
C SER A 138 1.74 -27.56 25.86
N PRO A 139 1.96 -26.90 27.01
CA PRO A 139 1.57 -25.52 27.22
C PRO A 139 2.61 -24.57 26.63
N ASP A 140 2.29 -23.95 25.50
CA ASP A 140 3.06 -22.85 24.96
C ASP A 140 2.45 -21.52 25.42
N MET A 141 3.21 -20.80 26.24
CA MET A 141 2.79 -19.49 26.75
C MET A 141 3.01 -18.39 25.71
N ASP A 142 4.07 -18.46 24.91
CA ASP A 142 4.48 -17.39 23.99
C ASP A 142 4.49 -17.84 22.51
N PRO A 143 4.32 -16.89 21.57
CA PRO A 143 4.12 -15.45 21.80
C PRO A 143 2.71 -15.12 22.29
N ARG A 144 2.63 -14.13 23.19
CA ARG A 144 1.37 -13.49 23.57
C ARG A 144 1.12 -12.22 22.78
N GLN A 145 -0.13 -11.98 22.43
CA GLN A 145 -0.59 -10.72 21.83
C GLN A 145 -1.60 -10.09 22.77
N ILE A 146 -1.45 -8.78 23.02
CA ILE A 146 -2.36 -8.01 23.87
C ILE A 146 -2.91 -6.83 23.08
N LEU A 147 -4.23 -6.73 22.99
CA LEU A 147 -4.94 -5.73 22.20
C LEU A 147 -6.00 -5.06 23.10
N PRO A 148 -5.69 -3.90 23.71
CA PRO A 148 -6.68 -3.13 24.47
C PRO A 148 -7.71 -2.48 23.57
N ASN A 149 -8.92 -2.25 24.11
CA ASN A 149 -9.89 -1.36 23.48
C ASN A 149 -9.32 0.07 23.41
N ALA A 150 -9.63 0.80 22.33
CA ALA A 150 -9.16 2.17 22.12
C ALA A 150 -9.78 3.18 23.11
N THR A 151 -10.94 2.88 23.68
CA THR A 151 -11.66 3.79 24.59
C THR A 151 -11.32 3.54 26.06
N ASP A 152 -11.27 4.62 26.83
CA ASP A 152 -11.05 4.61 28.28
C ASP A 152 -12.37 4.58 29.05
N ILE A 153 -12.38 3.94 30.22
CA ILE A 153 -13.49 3.97 31.17
C ILE A 153 -13.54 5.38 31.79
N THR A 154 -14.69 6.04 31.71
CA THR A 154 -14.88 7.43 32.15
C THR A 154 -15.47 7.55 33.57
N SER A 155 -15.85 6.44 34.19
CA SER A 155 -16.48 6.38 35.53
C SER A 155 -15.46 6.08 36.64
N ASN A 156 -15.90 6.22 37.91
CA ASN A 156 -15.09 5.85 39.08
C ASN A 156 -14.66 4.38 39.01
N LEU A 157 -13.35 4.13 39.01
CA LEU A 157 -12.73 2.82 38.74
C LEU A 157 -12.71 1.88 39.95
N THR A 158 -12.97 2.38 41.17
CA THR A 158 -12.73 1.57 42.38
C THR A 158 -13.69 0.37 42.50
N ASP A 159 -15.00 0.58 42.32
CA ASP A 159 -15.98 -0.52 42.35
C ASP A 159 -15.89 -1.40 41.09
N PHE A 160 -15.52 -0.78 39.96
CA PHE A 160 -15.33 -1.49 38.69
C PHE A 160 -14.19 -2.50 38.77
N ASP A 161 -13.03 -2.11 39.29
CA ASP A 161 -11.85 -2.98 39.36
C ASP A 161 -12.12 -4.22 40.23
N GLY A 162 -12.85 -4.06 41.34
CA GLY A 162 -13.27 -5.18 42.20
C GLY A 162 -14.20 -6.16 41.47
N ILE A 163 -15.28 -5.66 40.85
CA ILE A 163 -16.24 -6.49 40.12
C ILE A 163 -15.57 -7.20 38.93
N TRP A 164 -14.70 -6.49 38.21
CA TRP A 164 -13.97 -7.04 37.09
C TRP A 164 -13.01 -8.14 37.55
N GLN A 165 -12.25 -7.91 38.63
CA GLN A 165 -11.30 -8.89 39.15
C GLN A 165 -12.00 -10.17 39.64
N ASP A 166 -13.10 -10.04 40.38
CA ASP A 166 -13.90 -11.19 40.83
C ASP A 166 -14.46 -11.98 39.66
N LEU A 167 -14.98 -11.29 38.64
CA LEU A 167 -15.47 -11.92 37.41
C LEU A 167 -14.35 -12.68 36.69
N MET A 168 -13.17 -12.06 36.51
CA MET A 168 -12.06 -12.73 35.81
C MET A 168 -11.56 -13.96 36.56
N LEU A 169 -11.50 -13.91 37.90
CA LEU A 169 -11.11 -15.08 38.70
C LEU A 169 -12.13 -16.22 38.60
N SER A 170 -13.43 -15.90 38.61
CA SER A 170 -14.52 -16.86 38.39
C SER A 170 -14.44 -17.50 37.00
N MET A 171 -14.27 -16.66 35.97
CA MET A 171 -14.11 -17.10 34.58
C MET A 171 -12.91 -18.02 34.40
N VAL A 172 -11.78 -17.70 35.03
CA VAL A 172 -10.58 -18.53 35.00
C VAL A 172 -10.88 -19.92 35.58
N ASP A 173 -11.51 -20.02 36.75
CA ASP A 173 -11.78 -21.34 37.35
C ASP A 173 -12.74 -22.18 36.49
N SER A 174 -13.82 -21.56 36.00
CA SER A 174 -14.81 -22.26 35.15
C SER A 174 -14.20 -22.70 33.81
N ALA A 175 -13.53 -21.79 33.10
CA ALA A 175 -12.88 -22.10 31.82
C ALA A 175 -11.71 -23.08 31.98
N SER A 176 -11.02 -23.11 33.13
CA SER A 176 -9.99 -24.13 33.41
C SER A 176 -10.58 -25.52 33.56
N SER A 177 -11.82 -25.63 34.06
CA SER A 177 -12.50 -26.91 34.23
C SER A 177 -13.21 -27.38 32.96
N LYS A 178 -13.79 -26.45 32.19
CA LYS A 178 -14.61 -26.76 31.01
C LYS A 178 -13.87 -26.54 29.68
N TYR A 179 -12.67 -25.98 29.72
CA TYR A 179 -11.90 -25.47 28.57
C TYR A 179 -12.53 -24.29 27.81
N TYR A 180 -13.74 -23.88 28.18
CA TYR A 180 -14.45 -22.73 27.63
C TYR A 180 -15.45 -22.18 28.66
N GLU A 181 -15.57 -20.86 28.74
CA GLU A 181 -16.65 -20.19 29.45
C GLU A 181 -16.99 -18.86 28.77
N ALA A 182 -18.27 -18.49 28.79
CA ALA A 182 -18.76 -17.19 28.34
C ALA A 182 -19.80 -16.67 29.34
N GLU A 183 -19.50 -15.55 29.99
CA GLU A 183 -20.36 -14.97 31.03
C GLU A 183 -20.66 -13.50 30.77
N THR A 184 -21.80 -13.05 31.29
CA THR A 184 -22.15 -11.63 31.35
C THR A 184 -22.30 -11.18 32.79
N ARG A 185 -21.80 -9.99 33.14
CA ARG A 185 -21.92 -9.42 34.47
C ARG A 185 -22.41 -7.96 34.42
N PRO A 186 -23.61 -7.66 34.93
CA PRO A 186 -24.07 -6.28 35.05
C PRO A 186 -23.22 -5.49 36.05
N LEU A 187 -22.91 -4.24 35.70
CA LEU A 187 -22.30 -3.25 36.58
C LEU A 187 -23.41 -2.36 37.17
N THR A 188 -23.61 -2.42 38.48
CA THR A 188 -24.52 -1.51 39.18
C THR A 188 -23.80 -0.21 39.52
N SER A 189 -23.87 0.80 38.65
CA SER A 189 -23.45 2.17 39.02
C SER A 189 -24.57 2.86 39.81
N THR A 190 -24.22 3.44 40.95
CA THR A 190 -25.15 4.14 41.87
C THR A 190 -25.41 5.61 41.51
N SER A 191 -24.94 6.13 40.37
CA SER A 191 -25.04 7.58 40.11
C SER A 191 -25.27 8.04 38.67
N SER A 192 -25.32 7.15 37.68
CA SER A 192 -25.84 7.51 36.35
C SER A 192 -26.57 6.32 35.77
N GLY A 193 -27.83 6.50 35.36
CA GLY A 193 -28.75 5.43 34.94
C GLY A 193 -28.36 4.57 33.74
N ASP A 194 -27.09 4.57 33.31
CA ASP A 194 -26.55 3.66 32.30
C ASP A 194 -26.17 2.31 32.94
N ARG A 195 -26.91 1.27 32.56
CA ARG A 195 -26.63 -0.12 32.93
C ARG A 195 -25.58 -0.66 31.98
N MET A 196 -24.32 -0.75 32.43
CA MET A 196 -23.26 -1.41 31.66
C MET A 196 -23.24 -2.91 32.00
N THR A 197 -22.92 -3.75 31.00
CA THR A 197 -22.77 -5.20 31.19
C THR A 197 -21.42 -5.61 30.62
N ILE A 198 -20.59 -6.28 31.42
CA ILE A 198 -19.35 -6.89 30.96
C ILE A 198 -19.70 -8.20 30.26
N TYR A 199 -19.24 -8.35 29.03
CA TYR A 199 -19.28 -9.60 28.26
C TYR A 199 -17.86 -10.16 28.22
N THR A 200 -17.67 -11.40 28.65
CA THR A 200 -16.34 -12.02 28.73
C THR A 200 -16.34 -13.44 28.22
N ILE A 201 -15.27 -13.84 27.53
CA ILE A 201 -14.99 -15.23 27.17
C ILE A 201 -13.58 -15.60 27.60
N MET A 202 -13.42 -16.86 27.97
CA MET A 202 -12.13 -17.51 28.14
C MET A 202 -12.18 -18.89 27.52
N GLN A 203 -11.16 -19.24 26.73
CA GLN A 203 -11.07 -20.57 26.13
C GLN A 203 -9.63 -21.06 26.12
N CYS A 204 -9.45 -22.35 26.35
CA CYS A 204 -8.20 -23.08 26.21
C CYS A 204 -8.32 -24.13 25.12
N THR A 205 -7.19 -24.56 24.55
CA THR A 205 -7.17 -25.74 23.69
C THR A 205 -7.48 -26.99 24.52
N SER A 206 -8.27 -27.92 23.97
CA SER A 206 -8.77 -29.07 24.75
C SER A 206 -7.71 -30.15 25.04
N ASP A 207 -6.49 -29.99 24.54
CA ASP A 207 -5.37 -30.92 24.71
C ASP A 207 -4.51 -30.65 25.96
N VAL A 208 -4.59 -29.45 26.55
CA VAL A 208 -3.80 -29.13 27.77
C VAL A 208 -4.53 -29.58 29.04
N SER A 209 -3.82 -29.71 30.16
CA SER A 209 -4.42 -30.02 31.46
C SER A 209 -5.15 -28.82 32.07
N ARG A 210 -6.04 -29.08 33.04
CA ARG A 210 -6.72 -28.03 33.84
C ARG A 210 -5.72 -27.04 34.46
N ALA A 211 -4.60 -27.53 34.99
CA ALA A 211 -3.59 -26.69 35.64
C ALA A 211 -2.87 -25.77 34.63
N GLU A 212 -2.59 -26.28 33.44
CA GLU A 212 -1.96 -25.53 32.35
C GLU A 212 -2.91 -24.48 31.77
N CYS A 213 -4.18 -24.85 31.55
CA CYS A 213 -5.21 -23.89 31.14
C CYS A 213 -5.38 -22.77 32.18
N ASN A 214 -5.44 -23.13 33.47
CA ASN A 214 -5.51 -22.16 34.56
C ASN A 214 -4.34 -21.18 34.54
N THR A 215 -3.12 -21.71 34.39
CA THR A 215 -1.90 -20.90 34.31
C THR A 215 -1.93 -19.97 33.11
N CYS A 216 -2.33 -20.47 31.93
CA CYS A 216 -2.42 -19.68 30.71
C CYS A 216 -3.41 -18.51 30.84
N LEU A 217 -4.61 -18.78 31.37
CA LEU A 217 -5.65 -17.77 31.56
C LEU A 217 -5.28 -16.76 32.65
N ARG A 218 -4.75 -17.21 33.80
CA ARG A 218 -4.28 -16.29 34.87
C ARG A 218 -3.19 -15.35 34.39
N ASN A 219 -2.21 -15.88 33.65
CA ASN A 219 -1.15 -15.05 33.08
C ASN A 219 -1.72 -14.04 32.08
N SER A 220 -2.70 -14.44 31.25
CA SER A 220 -3.35 -13.55 30.29
C SER A 220 -4.16 -12.44 30.96
N VAL A 221 -4.89 -12.74 32.04
CA VAL A 221 -5.58 -11.73 32.86
C VAL A 221 -4.58 -10.78 33.51
N GLY A 222 -3.49 -11.30 34.09
CA GLY A 222 -2.44 -10.49 34.71
C GLY A 222 -1.73 -9.56 33.71
N ASP A 223 -1.41 -10.06 32.52
CA ASP A 223 -0.85 -9.24 31.44
C ASP A 223 -1.77 -8.09 31.05
N TYR A 224 -3.07 -8.36 30.91
CA TYR A 224 -4.05 -7.31 30.61
C TYR A 224 -4.13 -6.27 31.73
N GLN A 225 -4.20 -6.70 32.99
CA GLN A 225 -4.20 -5.80 34.14
C GLN A 225 -2.96 -4.89 34.16
N ASN A 226 -1.79 -5.45 33.83
CA ASN A 226 -0.53 -4.70 33.83
C ASN A 226 -0.43 -3.68 32.68
N CYS A 227 -0.92 -4.01 31.48
CA CYS A 227 -0.79 -3.13 30.32
C CYS A 227 -1.91 -2.12 30.15
N CYS A 228 -3.13 -2.51 30.56
CA CYS A 228 -4.34 -2.03 29.91
C CYS A 228 -5.48 -1.72 30.89
N ARG A 229 -5.17 -1.64 32.19
CA ARG A 229 -6.13 -1.19 33.21
C ARG A 229 -6.72 0.17 32.83
N GLY A 230 -8.05 0.30 32.97
CA GLY A 230 -8.79 1.51 32.62
C GLY A 230 -9.35 1.53 31.19
N LYS A 231 -9.08 0.52 30.36
CA LYS A 231 -9.67 0.38 29.01
C LYS A 231 -11.05 -0.25 29.04
N GLN A 232 -11.92 0.11 28.10
CA GLN A 232 -13.29 -0.43 27.95
C GLN A 232 -13.33 -1.81 27.26
N GLY A 233 -12.38 -2.67 27.57
CA GLY A 233 -12.25 -3.98 26.95
C GLY A 233 -10.84 -4.33 26.53
N GLY A 234 -10.67 -5.56 26.08
CA GLY A 234 -9.46 -6.00 25.43
C GLY A 234 -9.37 -7.51 25.25
N LEU A 235 -8.35 -7.89 24.49
CA LEU A 235 -8.09 -9.24 24.04
C LEU A 235 -6.64 -9.61 24.36
N VAL A 236 -6.44 -10.80 24.93
CA VAL A 236 -5.14 -11.44 25.09
C VAL A 236 -5.20 -12.81 24.44
N THR A 237 -4.29 -13.09 23.50
CA THR A 237 -4.21 -14.39 22.83
C THR A 237 -2.85 -15.02 23.01
N ARG A 238 -2.85 -16.33 23.23
CA ARG A 238 -1.68 -17.21 23.33
C ARG A 238 -1.91 -18.48 22.50
N PRO A 239 -0.88 -19.29 22.23
CA PRO A 239 -1.04 -20.53 21.47
C PRO A 239 -2.00 -21.55 22.09
N ASN A 240 -2.25 -21.50 23.41
CA ASN A 240 -3.12 -22.45 24.10
C ASN A 240 -4.33 -21.81 24.78
N CYS A 241 -4.45 -20.49 24.83
CA CYS A 241 -5.61 -19.84 25.43
C CYS A 241 -5.90 -18.44 24.86
N ILE A 242 -7.14 -18.02 25.00
CA ILE A 242 -7.65 -16.70 24.65
C ILE A 242 -8.48 -16.15 25.82
N PHE A 243 -8.32 -14.86 26.06
CA PHE A 243 -9.10 -14.07 27.01
C PHE A 243 -9.60 -12.83 26.28
N ARG A 244 -10.92 -12.58 26.27
CA ARG A 244 -11.49 -11.34 25.75
C ARG A 244 -12.63 -10.85 26.61
N TRP A 245 -12.70 -9.55 26.85
CA TRP A 245 -13.88 -8.91 27.42
C TRP A 245 -14.19 -7.56 26.75
N GLU A 246 -15.47 -7.21 26.70
CA GLU A 246 -15.99 -5.96 26.12
C GLU A 246 -17.31 -5.56 26.81
N PHE A 247 -17.86 -4.39 26.48
CA PHE A 247 -19.21 -3.95 26.89
C PHE A 247 -20.33 -4.31 25.90
N TYR A 248 -20.03 -5.10 24.87
CA TYR A 248 -20.97 -5.55 23.86
C TYR A 248 -20.79 -7.05 23.58
N PRO A 249 -21.83 -7.77 23.14
CA PRO A 249 -21.69 -9.19 22.78
C PRO A 249 -20.84 -9.34 21.52
N PHE A 250 -20.05 -10.42 21.47
CA PHE A 250 -19.15 -10.73 20.35
C PHE A 250 -19.08 -12.25 20.10
N TYR A 251 -18.54 -12.64 18.94
CA TYR A 251 -18.30 -14.04 18.52
C TYR A 251 -19.49 -14.98 18.58
N GLY A 252 -20.72 -14.46 18.60
CA GLY A 252 -21.93 -15.25 18.77
C GLY A 252 -22.00 -16.04 20.08
N ALA A 253 -21.16 -15.73 21.09
CA ALA A 253 -21.01 -16.52 22.31
C ALA A 253 -22.17 -16.35 23.32
N PHE A 254 -23.00 -15.31 23.16
CA PHE A 254 -24.00 -14.90 24.16
C PHE A 254 -25.45 -15.08 23.69
N ARG A 255 -25.73 -16.03 22.77
CA ARG A 255 -27.06 -16.22 22.14
C ARG A 255 -28.18 -16.56 23.14
N ASN A 256 -27.86 -17.04 24.35
CA ASN A 256 -28.83 -17.45 25.37
C ASN A 256 -29.11 -16.42 26.49
N THR A 257 -28.50 -15.22 26.45
CA THR A 257 -28.78 -14.18 27.47
C THR A 257 -29.97 -13.34 27.04
N SER A 258 -31.10 -13.45 27.77
CA SER A 258 -32.33 -12.68 27.48
C SER A 258 -32.08 -11.17 27.53
N PRO A 259 -32.67 -10.35 26.63
CA PRO A 259 -32.59 -8.90 26.70
C PRO A 259 -33.41 -8.35 27.89
N PRO A 260 -33.04 -7.21 28.49
CA PRO A 260 -33.80 -6.65 29.61
C PRO A 260 -35.23 -6.25 29.19
N ALA A 261 -36.18 -6.55 30.08
CA ALA A 261 -37.62 -6.53 29.85
C ALA A 261 -38.18 -5.23 29.25
N LYS A 262 -38.99 -5.37 28.19
CA LYS A 262 -39.91 -4.32 27.73
C LYS A 262 -41.04 -4.16 28.74
N LYS A 263 -41.23 -2.94 29.24
CA LYS A 263 -42.43 -2.56 30.01
C LYS A 263 -43.67 -2.65 29.12
N ASP A 264 -44.70 -3.24 29.70
CA ASP A 264 -46.00 -3.47 29.09
C ASP A 264 -46.71 -2.16 28.76
N GLY A 265 -47.37 -2.09 27.61
CA GLY A 265 -47.98 -0.87 27.09
C GLY A 265 -49.04 -1.13 26.02
N SER A 266 -50.28 -1.29 26.51
CA SER A 266 -51.61 -1.05 25.92
C SER A 266 -51.88 -1.33 24.42
N SER A 267 -53.05 -1.93 24.19
CA SER A 267 -53.58 -2.59 22.98
C SER A 267 -53.81 -1.72 21.72
N THR A 268 -53.16 -0.56 21.59
CA THR A 268 -53.26 0.30 20.38
C THR A 268 -52.07 0.12 19.42
N VAL A 269 -51.02 -0.61 19.83
CA VAL A 269 -49.73 -0.74 19.10
C VAL A 269 -49.81 -1.72 17.90
N LYS A 270 -50.79 -2.62 17.83
CA LYS A 270 -50.81 -3.71 16.83
C LYS A 270 -51.07 -3.27 15.38
N ILE A 271 -51.67 -2.09 15.16
CA ILE A 271 -51.97 -1.58 13.80
C ILE A 271 -50.96 -0.49 13.40
N VAL A 272 -50.50 0.30 14.36
CA VAL A 272 -49.58 1.42 14.10
C VAL A 272 -48.16 0.91 13.75
N VAL A 273 -47.71 -0.20 14.36
CA VAL A 273 -46.37 -0.77 14.09
C VAL A 273 -46.20 -1.30 12.67
N PRO A 274 -47.08 -2.14 12.09
CA PRO A 274 -46.91 -2.57 10.70
C PRO A 274 -47.02 -1.40 9.72
N VAL A 275 -47.89 -0.42 9.97
CA VAL A 275 -47.96 0.79 9.13
C VAL A 275 -46.67 1.60 9.25
N LEU A 276 -46.16 1.84 10.46
CA LEU A 276 -44.90 2.56 10.67
C LEU A 276 -43.70 1.82 10.10
N VAL A 277 -43.65 0.49 10.18
CA VAL A 277 -42.57 -0.33 9.62
C VAL A 277 -42.64 -0.31 8.11
N VAL A 278 -43.82 -0.46 7.50
CA VAL A 278 -43.98 -0.39 6.04
C VAL A 278 -43.68 1.02 5.52
N THR A 279 -44.14 2.08 6.21
CA THR A 279 -43.78 3.46 5.83
C THR A 279 -42.31 3.74 6.06
N SER A 280 -41.69 3.21 7.12
CA SER A 280 -40.25 3.38 7.38
C SER A 280 -39.41 2.61 6.36
N LEU A 281 -39.83 1.42 5.95
CA LEU A 281 -39.18 0.64 4.89
C LEU A 281 -39.36 1.31 3.52
N LEU A 282 -40.53 1.89 3.23
CA LEU A 282 -40.76 2.68 2.02
C LEU A 282 -39.93 3.97 2.03
N ILE A 283 -39.83 4.65 3.17
CA ILE A 283 -38.98 5.83 3.32
C ILE A 283 -37.51 5.43 3.20
N LEU A 284 -37.06 4.32 3.78
CA LEU A 284 -35.70 3.80 3.64
C LEU A 284 -35.41 3.31 2.22
N ALA A 285 -36.40 2.78 1.50
CA ALA A 285 -36.27 2.39 0.11
C ALA A 285 -36.25 3.63 -0.81
N VAL A 286 -37.04 4.66 -0.52
CA VAL A 286 -37.03 5.93 -1.26
C VAL A 286 -35.78 6.72 -0.94
N VAL A 287 -35.35 6.79 0.32
CA VAL A 287 -34.08 7.40 0.74
C VAL A 287 -32.94 6.58 0.19
N GLY A 288 -32.98 5.25 0.23
CA GLY A 288 -32.01 4.36 -0.39
C GLY A 288 -31.96 4.52 -1.90
N TYR A 289 -33.10 4.71 -2.57
CA TYR A 289 -33.20 4.98 -4.00
C TYR A 289 -32.76 6.40 -4.36
N VAL A 290 -33.03 7.39 -3.51
CA VAL A 290 -32.59 8.78 -3.66
C VAL A 290 -31.11 8.90 -3.32
N LEU A 291 -30.57 8.13 -2.38
CA LEU A 291 -29.15 8.01 -2.04
C LEU A 291 -28.41 7.15 -3.05
N TYR A 292 -29.05 6.15 -3.66
CA TYR A 292 -28.52 5.39 -4.79
C TYR A 292 -28.54 6.24 -6.05
N ARG A 293 -29.62 6.98 -6.31
CA ARG A 293 -29.66 8.00 -7.36
C ARG A 293 -28.69 9.11 -7.04
N ARG A 294 -28.54 9.60 -5.81
CA ARG A 294 -27.55 10.61 -5.41
C ARG A 294 -26.14 10.06 -5.29
N ARG A 295 -25.88 8.76 -5.12
CA ARG A 295 -24.54 8.14 -5.25
C ARG A 295 -24.22 7.89 -6.70
N LYS A 296 -25.17 7.43 -7.51
CA LYS A 296 -25.03 7.33 -8.97
C LYS A 296 -24.98 8.71 -9.63
N LYS A 297 -25.53 9.73 -8.98
CA LYS A 297 -25.53 11.16 -9.30
C LYS A 297 -24.55 11.95 -8.41
N ASN A 298 -23.75 11.38 -7.51
CA ASN A 298 -22.61 12.06 -6.83
C ASN A 298 -21.30 11.41 -7.29
N ASN A 299 -21.24 10.10 -7.57
CA ASN A 299 -20.21 9.53 -8.43
C ASN A 299 -20.43 9.91 -9.90
N LYS A 300 -21.65 10.29 -10.31
CA LYS A 300 -21.79 11.15 -11.50
C LYS A 300 -21.62 12.61 -11.14
N ASP A 301 -22.29 13.29 -10.21
CA ASP A 301 -22.17 14.77 -10.08
C ASP A 301 -20.89 15.31 -9.40
N SER A 302 -20.11 14.60 -8.58
CA SER A 302 -18.80 15.10 -8.12
C SER A 302 -17.70 14.85 -9.16
N LEU A 303 -17.77 13.70 -9.85
CA LEU A 303 -16.97 13.46 -11.04
C LEU A 303 -17.44 14.34 -12.19
N ARG A 304 -18.73 14.66 -12.31
CA ARG A 304 -19.28 15.48 -13.39
C ARG A 304 -19.16 16.95 -13.06
N GLU A 305 -19.19 17.41 -11.81
CA GLU A 305 -18.80 18.78 -11.44
C GLU A 305 -17.31 18.99 -11.67
N THR A 306 -16.45 18.03 -11.28
CA THR A 306 -15.01 18.06 -11.62
C THR A 306 -14.79 17.97 -13.13
N TYR A 307 -15.48 17.08 -13.85
CA TYR A 307 -15.37 16.94 -15.30
C TYR A 307 -16.04 18.10 -16.05
N GLN A 308 -16.98 18.84 -15.45
CA GLN A 308 -17.70 19.95 -16.09
C GLN A 308 -16.98 21.28 -15.82
N GLU A 309 -16.31 21.47 -14.67
CA GLU A 309 -15.27 22.51 -14.51
C GLU A 309 -14.07 22.24 -15.43
N LEU A 310 -13.66 20.97 -15.57
CA LEU A 310 -12.53 20.55 -16.40
C LEU A 310 -12.83 20.57 -17.91
N ASP A 311 -14.04 20.23 -18.33
CA ASP A 311 -14.49 20.39 -19.72
C ASP A 311 -14.62 21.89 -20.04
N THR A 312 -14.96 22.75 -19.06
CA THR A 312 -14.93 24.21 -19.23
C THR A 312 -13.50 24.75 -19.39
N GLU A 313 -12.51 24.23 -18.65
CA GLU A 313 -11.09 24.60 -18.85
C GLU A 313 -10.51 24.05 -20.17
N VAL A 314 -10.90 22.84 -20.61
CA VAL A 314 -10.50 22.29 -21.91
C VAL A 314 -11.19 23.02 -23.06
N GLU A 315 -12.43 23.48 -22.89
CA GLU A 315 -13.12 24.38 -23.84
C GLU A 315 -12.42 25.75 -23.93
N ALA A 316 -11.89 26.27 -22.82
CA ALA A 316 -11.07 27.48 -22.83
C ALA A 316 -9.76 27.31 -23.64
N LEU A 317 -9.28 26.07 -23.81
CA LEU A 317 -8.16 25.70 -24.69
C LEU A 317 -8.60 25.36 -26.12
N SER A 318 -9.78 25.79 -26.55
CA SER A 318 -10.32 25.55 -27.90
C SER A 318 -9.37 25.93 -29.04
N SER A 319 -8.49 26.92 -28.85
CA SER A 319 -7.47 27.31 -29.84
C SER A 319 -6.40 26.24 -30.09
N LEU A 320 -6.23 25.28 -29.17
CA LEU A 320 -5.30 24.16 -29.30
C LEU A 320 -5.99 22.90 -29.85
N LYS A 321 -7.28 22.96 -30.16
CA LYS A 321 -8.05 21.81 -30.64
C LYS A 321 -7.86 21.60 -32.13
N PHE A 322 -7.34 20.43 -32.50
CA PHE A 322 -7.25 19.97 -33.88
C PHE A 322 -8.51 19.21 -34.28
N GLU A 323 -8.91 19.35 -35.55
CA GLU A 323 -9.91 18.49 -36.15
C GLU A 323 -9.34 17.09 -36.39
N PHE A 324 -10.11 16.05 -36.03
CA PHE A 324 -9.69 14.66 -36.24
C PHE A 324 -9.24 14.37 -37.67
N ARG A 325 -9.94 14.92 -38.67
CA ARG A 325 -9.62 14.69 -40.09
C ARG A 325 -8.24 15.24 -40.46
N VAL A 326 -7.83 16.36 -39.88
CA VAL A 326 -6.49 16.94 -40.08
C VAL A 326 -5.43 15.99 -39.57
N ILE A 327 -5.63 15.42 -38.38
CA ILE A 327 -4.69 14.48 -37.77
C ILE A 327 -4.68 13.14 -38.52
N GLN A 328 -5.85 12.63 -38.89
CA GLN A 328 -6.00 11.41 -39.68
C GLN A 328 -5.24 11.51 -41.02
N VAL A 329 -5.35 12.64 -41.73
CA VAL A 329 -4.59 12.85 -42.97
C VAL A 329 -3.09 12.99 -42.68
N ALA A 330 -2.72 13.73 -41.63
CA ALA A 330 -1.32 13.95 -41.26
C ALA A 330 -0.58 12.65 -40.90
N THR A 331 -1.28 11.64 -40.37
CA THR A 331 -0.73 10.34 -39.98
C THR A 331 -0.98 9.23 -41.01
N SER A 332 -1.44 9.57 -42.22
CA SER A 332 -1.80 8.59 -43.26
C SER A 332 -2.79 7.53 -42.75
N ASP A 333 -3.85 7.98 -42.09
CA ASP A 333 -4.86 7.17 -41.40
C ASP A 333 -4.29 6.28 -40.29
N PHE A 334 -3.37 6.82 -39.50
CA PHE A 334 -2.68 6.10 -38.42
C PHE A 334 -2.00 4.82 -38.93
N SER A 335 -1.32 4.91 -40.08
CA SER A 335 -0.67 3.75 -40.69
C SER A 335 0.39 3.15 -39.76
N GLU A 336 0.53 1.83 -39.78
CA GLU A 336 1.58 1.16 -38.99
C GLU A 336 2.99 1.58 -39.42
N GLU A 337 3.18 2.00 -40.67
CA GLU A 337 4.45 2.59 -41.15
C GLU A 337 4.79 3.92 -40.46
N SER A 338 3.78 4.66 -40.03
CA SER A 338 3.95 5.92 -39.30
C SER A 338 4.11 5.70 -37.80
N LYS A 339 4.00 4.47 -37.30
CA LYS A 339 4.06 4.17 -35.87
C LYS A 339 5.49 4.33 -35.34
N LEU A 340 5.66 5.23 -34.38
CA LEU A 340 6.93 5.49 -33.69
C LEU A 340 7.15 4.51 -32.52
N GLY A 341 6.07 4.04 -31.90
CA GLY A 341 6.13 3.12 -30.79
C GLY A 341 4.75 2.91 -30.15
N GLU A 342 4.66 1.96 -29.23
CA GLU A 342 3.45 1.67 -28.47
C GLU A 342 3.81 1.27 -27.04
N GLY A 343 3.14 1.87 -26.06
CA GLY A 343 3.29 1.56 -24.65
C GLY A 343 1.94 1.32 -23.97
N GLY A 344 1.94 1.27 -22.64
CA GLY A 344 0.71 1.05 -21.84
C GLY A 344 -0.39 2.11 -22.04
N PHE A 345 -0.06 3.24 -22.68
CA PHE A 345 -0.95 4.37 -22.94
C PHE A 345 -1.47 4.42 -24.38
N GLY A 346 -1.07 3.46 -25.22
CA GLY A 346 -1.46 3.38 -26.63
C GLY A 346 -0.33 3.75 -27.61
N PRO A 347 -0.63 3.67 -28.91
CA PRO A 347 0.34 3.92 -29.98
C PRO A 347 0.63 5.40 -30.19
N VAL A 348 1.86 5.69 -30.61
CA VAL A 348 2.33 7.02 -31.04
C VAL A 348 2.68 6.97 -32.51
N TYR A 349 2.18 7.91 -33.29
CA TYR A 349 2.40 7.99 -34.73
C TYR A 349 3.15 9.27 -35.10
N LYS A 350 4.08 9.18 -36.05
CA LYS A 350 4.63 10.33 -36.76
C LYS A 350 3.56 10.86 -37.70
N GLY A 351 3.45 12.17 -37.79
CA GLY A 351 2.62 12.82 -38.80
C GLY A 351 3.30 14.04 -39.39
N LYS A 352 2.74 14.54 -40.49
CA LYS A 352 3.15 15.80 -41.10
C LYS A 352 1.92 16.65 -41.41
N LEU A 353 1.83 17.80 -40.77
CA LEU A 353 0.77 18.77 -41.01
C LEU A 353 0.91 19.40 -42.41
N GLN A 354 -0.17 20.00 -42.92
CA GLN A 354 -0.18 20.63 -44.25
C GLN A 354 0.83 21.78 -44.40
N ASN A 355 1.16 22.46 -43.30
CA ASN A 355 2.19 23.50 -43.24
C ASN A 355 3.62 22.93 -43.29
N GLY A 356 3.78 21.60 -43.34
CA GLY A 356 5.05 20.89 -43.37
C GLY A 356 5.63 20.56 -41.99
N GLU A 357 4.99 20.98 -40.90
CA GLU A 357 5.42 20.72 -39.53
C GLU A 357 5.28 19.22 -39.20
N GLU A 358 6.39 18.60 -38.76
CA GLU A 358 6.38 17.22 -38.30
C GLU A 358 5.87 17.15 -36.86
N ILE A 359 4.97 16.21 -36.60
CA ILE A 359 4.28 16.04 -35.31
C ILE A 359 4.38 14.60 -34.82
N ALA A 360 4.26 14.42 -33.51
CA ALA A 360 4.02 13.14 -32.88
C ALA A 360 2.59 13.09 -32.32
N VAL A 361 1.83 12.06 -32.66
CA VAL A 361 0.42 11.90 -32.30
C VAL A 361 0.27 10.69 -31.40
N LYS A 362 0.05 10.91 -30.10
CA LYS A 362 -0.26 9.87 -29.12
C LYS A 362 -1.76 9.62 -29.13
N ARG A 363 -2.18 8.42 -29.50
CA ARG A 363 -3.58 7.99 -29.53
C ARG A 363 -3.87 7.15 -28.29
N LEU A 364 -4.61 7.71 -27.35
CA LEU A 364 -4.84 7.06 -26.05
C LEU A 364 -5.87 5.94 -26.15
N ALA A 365 -5.56 4.78 -25.58
CA ALA A 365 -6.50 3.67 -25.48
C ALA A 365 -7.53 3.89 -24.36
N LEU A 366 -8.82 3.90 -24.69
CA LEU A 366 -9.91 4.08 -23.72
C LEU A 366 -10.30 2.80 -22.95
N SER A 367 -9.63 1.66 -23.19
CA SER A 367 -9.99 0.36 -22.59
C SER A 367 -9.83 0.30 -21.07
N SER A 368 -9.25 1.33 -20.45
CA SER A 368 -9.23 1.52 -19.01
C SER A 368 -9.66 2.95 -18.67
N GLY A 369 -10.45 3.16 -17.61
CA GLY A 369 -10.86 4.51 -17.17
C GLY A 369 -9.69 5.46 -16.79
N GLN A 370 -8.46 4.97 -16.88
CA GLN A 370 -7.21 5.70 -16.66
C GLN A 370 -6.81 6.61 -17.85
N GLY A 371 -7.07 6.20 -19.10
CA GLY A 371 -6.66 6.99 -20.28
C GLY A 371 -7.33 8.36 -20.39
N GLU A 372 -8.56 8.50 -19.92
CA GLU A 372 -9.26 9.80 -19.88
C GLU A 372 -8.67 10.75 -18.82
N GLU A 373 -8.27 10.23 -17.66
CA GLU A 373 -7.62 11.01 -16.59
C GLU A 373 -6.24 11.51 -17.07
N GLU A 374 -5.49 10.64 -17.73
CA GLU A 374 -4.17 10.97 -18.30
C GLU A 374 -4.27 12.03 -19.39
N PHE A 375 -5.24 11.88 -20.31
CA PHE A 375 -5.52 12.89 -21.34
C PHE A 375 -5.73 14.26 -20.73
N LYS A 376 -6.63 14.34 -19.73
CA LYS A 376 -6.97 15.58 -19.03
C LYS A 376 -5.74 16.17 -18.32
N ASN A 377 -4.96 15.34 -17.62
CA ASN A 377 -3.72 15.79 -16.97
C ASN A 377 -2.73 16.38 -17.98
N GLU A 378 -2.47 15.69 -19.09
CA GLU A 378 -1.51 16.15 -20.09
C GLU A 378 -1.96 17.46 -20.74
N VAL A 379 -3.23 17.58 -21.16
CA VAL A 379 -3.75 18.82 -21.77
C VAL A 379 -3.66 19.99 -20.79
N LEU A 380 -4.09 19.82 -19.54
CA LEU A 380 -4.10 20.91 -18.56
C LEU A 380 -2.70 21.36 -18.14
N LEU A 381 -1.78 20.42 -17.95
CA LEU A 381 -0.43 20.72 -17.49
C LEU A 381 0.42 21.26 -18.65
N LEU A 382 0.51 20.53 -19.75
CA LEU A 382 1.41 20.89 -20.85
C LEU A 382 0.96 22.13 -21.63
N SER A 383 -0.33 22.50 -21.60
CA SER A 383 -0.77 23.80 -22.13
C SER A 383 -0.23 25.01 -21.34
N LYS A 384 0.16 24.80 -20.06
CA LYS A 384 0.66 25.84 -19.15
C LYS A 384 2.18 25.78 -18.95
N LEU A 385 2.86 24.78 -19.51
CA LEU A 385 4.29 24.57 -19.35
C LEU A 385 5.04 24.85 -20.64
N GLN A 386 6.11 25.64 -20.55
CA GLN A 386 6.99 25.90 -21.69
C GLN A 386 8.44 25.97 -21.22
N HIS A 387 9.22 24.99 -21.64
CA HIS A 387 10.64 24.93 -21.29
C HIS A 387 11.41 24.13 -22.36
N ARG A 388 12.68 24.46 -22.58
CA ARG A 388 13.51 23.80 -23.61
C ARG A 388 13.72 22.31 -23.37
N ASN A 389 13.67 21.88 -22.10
CA ASN A 389 13.85 20.48 -21.68
C ASN A 389 12.55 19.75 -21.36
N LEU A 390 11.41 20.26 -21.86
CA LEU A 390 10.12 19.59 -21.82
C LEU A 390 9.61 19.44 -23.27
N VAL A 391 8.92 18.34 -23.55
CA VAL A 391 8.24 18.17 -24.84
C VAL A 391 7.06 19.14 -24.91
N LYS A 392 6.97 19.87 -26.01
CA LYS A 392 5.90 20.83 -26.28
C LYS A 392 4.66 20.11 -26.78
N LEU A 393 3.54 20.28 -26.06
CA LEU A 393 2.22 19.98 -26.59
C LEU A 393 1.83 21.08 -27.59
N LEU A 394 1.56 20.69 -28.84
CA LEU A 394 1.07 21.59 -29.89
C LEU A 394 -0.44 21.69 -29.87
N GLY A 395 -1.13 20.63 -29.47
CA GLY A 395 -2.58 20.63 -29.31
C GLY A 395 -3.15 19.25 -28.99
N PHE A 396 -4.47 19.14 -29.10
CA PHE A 396 -5.20 17.90 -28.81
C PHE A 396 -6.39 17.73 -29.75
N CYS A 397 -6.91 16.51 -29.88
CA CYS A 397 -8.15 16.24 -30.61
C CYS A 397 -9.10 15.39 -29.78
N LEU A 398 -10.38 15.80 -29.80
CA LEU A 398 -11.52 15.15 -29.15
C LEU A 398 -12.59 14.87 -30.19
N LYS A 399 -12.83 13.59 -30.53
CA LYS A 399 -13.93 13.19 -31.43
C LYS A 399 -14.52 11.84 -31.00
N GLY A 400 -15.71 11.86 -30.41
CA GLY A 400 -16.35 10.65 -29.89
C GLY A 400 -15.46 10.01 -28.82
N GLU A 401 -15.01 8.78 -29.09
CA GLU A 401 -14.08 8.01 -28.25
C GLU A 401 -12.60 8.31 -28.54
N GLU A 402 -12.29 9.12 -29.56
CA GLU A 402 -10.91 9.46 -29.87
C GLU A 402 -10.36 10.51 -28.89
N ARG A 403 -9.19 10.21 -28.33
CA ARG A 403 -8.37 11.10 -27.51
C ARG A 403 -6.96 11.13 -28.08
N LEU A 404 -6.63 12.22 -28.76
CA LEU A 404 -5.32 12.38 -29.41
C LEU A 404 -4.57 13.56 -28.79
N LEU A 405 -3.31 13.35 -28.46
CA LEU A 405 -2.37 14.40 -28.03
C LEU A 405 -1.35 14.63 -29.15
N ILE A 406 -1.16 15.89 -29.54
CA ILE A 406 -0.29 16.28 -30.65
C ILE A 406 0.90 17.04 -30.05
N TYR A 407 2.09 16.50 -30.22
CA TYR A 407 3.35 17.06 -29.74
C TYR A 407 4.27 17.45 -30.90
N GLU A 408 5.28 18.26 -30.59
CA GLU A 408 6.43 18.41 -31.47
C GLU A 408 7.07 17.04 -31.76
N PHE A 409 7.49 16.79 -33.01
CA PHE A 409 8.26 15.59 -33.33
C PHE A 409 9.70 15.74 -32.83
N VAL A 410 10.17 14.77 -32.05
CA VAL A 410 11.52 14.73 -31.48
C VAL A 410 12.33 13.60 -32.16
N PRO A 411 13.35 13.91 -32.99
CA PRO A 411 13.84 12.99 -34.01
C PRO A 411 14.79 11.87 -33.53
N ASN A 412 15.51 12.03 -32.41
CA ASN A 412 16.51 11.05 -31.97
C ASN A 412 15.96 10.01 -30.96
N SER A 413 14.65 9.76 -30.98
CA SER A 413 13.97 8.78 -30.11
C SER A 413 14.19 9.07 -28.61
N SER A 414 13.92 8.07 -27.76
CA SER A 414 14.09 8.12 -26.32
C SER A 414 15.51 7.76 -25.86
N LEU A 415 15.85 8.21 -24.65
CA LEU A 415 17.17 8.07 -24.06
C LEU A 415 17.54 6.60 -23.77
N ASP A 416 16.58 5.74 -23.48
CA ASP A 416 16.82 4.30 -23.30
C ASP A 416 17.30 3.62 -24.59
N HIS A 417 16.69 3.95 -25.73
CA HIS A 417 17.11 3.47 -27.04
C HIS A 417 18.54 3.95 -27.34
N PHE A 418 18.84 5.20 -27.01
CA PHE A 418 20.16 5.78 -27.18
C PHE A 418 21.24 5.10 -26.31
N ILE A 419 20.98 4.88 -25.02
CA ILE A 419 21.98 4.32 -24.07
C ILE A 419 22.11 2.80 -24.21
N PHE A 420 21.01 2.06 -24.39
CA PHE A 420 21.01 0.61 -24.24
C PHE A 420 21.03 -0.18 -25.55
N GLU A 421 20.49 0.39 -26.64
CA GLU A 421 20.24 -0.32 -27.89
C GLU A 421 21.20 0.12 -29.00
N VAL A 422 21.30 1.42 -29.25
CA VAL A 422 22.08 1.99 -30.36
C VAL A 422 23.59 2.01 -30.09
N ALA A 423 24.00 2.31 -28.86
CA ALA A 423 25.42 2.42 -28.50
C ALA A 423 26.22 1.12 -28.73
N LYS A 424 25.56 -0.02 -28.92
CA LYS A 424 26.17 -1.34 -29.13
C LYS A 424 26.26 -1.78 -30.60
N GLN A 425 25.53 -1.14 -31.51
CA GLN A 425 25.35 -1.65 -32.89
C GLN A 425 25.98 -0.77 -33.98
N ASP A 426 26.20 0.53 -33.74
CA ASP A 426 26.73 1.46 -34.76
C ASP A 426 27.87 2.33 -34.21
N HIS A 427 29.09 2.14 -34.76
CA HIS A 427 30.29 2.89 -34.39
C HIS A 427 30.22 4.39 -34.72
N THR A 428 29.33 4.81 -35.63
CA THR A 428 29.14 6.22 -35.99
C THR A 428 28.29 6.95 -34.94
N LEU A 429 27.41 6.23 -34.24
CA LEU A 429 26.58 6.72 -33.14
C LEU A 429 27.30 6.64 -31.78
N SER A 430 28.39 5.85 -31.68
CA SER A 430 29.32 5.84 -30.53
C SER A 430 29.94 7.22 -30.27
N LEU A 431 30.18 8.04 -31.30
CA LEU A 431 30.65 9.43 -31.16
C LEU A 431 29.60 10.35 -30.52
N LYS A 432 28.30 10.08 -30.70
CA LYS A 432 27.22 10.77 -29.98
C LYS A 432 27.11 10.28 -28.52
N ALA A 433 27.59 9.08 -28.22
CA ALA A 433 27.61 8.49 -26.87
C ALA A 433 28.84 8.93 -26.03
N SER A 434 29.50 10.03 -26.43
CA SER A 434 30.59 10.68 -25.68
C SER A 434 30.16 11.03 -24.25
N TRP A 435 31.14 11.14 -23.36
CA TRP A 435 30.86 11.57 -22.00
C TRP A 435 30.28 12.98 -21.95
N SER A 436 30.79 13.88 -22.78
CA SER A 436 30.29 15.27 -22.88
C SER A 436 28.79 15.32 -23.22
N THR A 437 28.32 14.47 -24.13
CA THR A 437 26.90 14.37 -24.46
C THR A 437 26.09 13.81 -23.29
N ARG A 438 26.55 12.72 -22.65
CA ARG A 438 25.89 12.16 -21.46
C ARG A 438 25.81 13.15 -20.31
N TYR A 439 26.89 13.91 -20.07
CA TYR A 439 26.96 14.95 -19.06
C TYR A 439 25.94 16.07 -19.34
N SER A 440 25.90 16.55 -20.59
CA SER A 440 24.92 17.54 -21.04
C SER A 440 23.49 17.04 -20.84
N ILE A 441 23.21 15.76 -21.14
CA ILE A 441 21.91 15.14 -20.91
C ILE A 441 21.57 15.13 -19.41
N ILE A 442 22.48 14.66 -18.54
CA ILE A 442 22.30 14.63 -17.08
C ILE A 442 21.96 16.02 -16.54
N GLU A 443 22.67 17.05 -17.00
CA GLU A 443 22.45 18.44 -16.59
C GLU A 443 21.11 18.98 -17.08
N ASN A 444 20.78 18.77 -18.35
CA ASN A 444 19.58 19.32 -18.95
C ASN A 444 18.30 18.61 -18.48
N ILE A 445 18.35 17.31 -18.14
CA ILE A 445 17.26 16.63 -17.41
C ILE A 445 17.06 17.31 -16.05
N ALA A 446 18.14 17.56 -15.30
CA ALA A 446 18.04 18.20 -13.98
C ALA A 446 17.39 19.59 -14.06
N ARG A 447 17.72 20.37 -15.09
CA ARG A 447 17.09 21.67 -15.36
C ARG A 447 15.60 21.54 -15.67
N GLY A 448 15.20 20.53 -16.46
CA GLY A 448 13.79 20.25 -16.74
C GLY A 448 12.99 19.89 -15.48
N ILE A 449 13.56 19.09 -14.59
CA ILE A 449 12.91 18.72 -13.32
C ILE A 449 12.89 19.92 -12.36
N LEU A 450 13.97 20.69 -12.27
CA LEU A 450 14.01 21.94 -11.49
C LEU A 450 12.89 22.90 -11.92
N TYR A 451 12.70 23.05 -13.24
CA TYR A 451 11.61 23.85 -13.76
C TYR A 451 10.25 23.36 -13.23
N LEU A 452 9.98 22.06 -13.27
CA LEU A 452 8.74 21.48 -12.74
C LEU A 452 8.56 21.67 -11.23
N HIS A 453 9.65 21.62 -10.47
CA HIS A 453 9.60 21.63 -8.99
C HIS A 453 9.56 23.05 -8.41
N GLU A 454 10.24 24.01 -9.04
CA GLU A 454 10.50 25.33 -8.46
C GLU A 454 10.24 26.50 -9.44
N ASP A 455 10.69 26.42 -10.70
CA ASP A 455 10.68 27.61 -11.59
C ASP A 455 9.37 27.79 -12.40
N SER A 456 8.53 26.76 -12.53
CA SER A 456 7.24 26.88 -13.20
C SER A 456 6.20 27.52 -12.28
N ARG A 457 5.21 28.17 -12.90
CA ARG A 457 4.07 28.77 -12.17
C ARG A 457 3.34 27.75 -11.28
N LEU A 458 3.34 26.48 -11.69
CA LEU A 458 2.74 25.37 -10.99
C LEU A 458 3.85 24.45 -10.48
N LYS A 459 3.85 24.05 -9.22
CA LYS A 459 4.75 23.02 -8.71
C LYS A 459 4.19 21.64 -9.09
N ILE A 460 4.97 20.86 -9.82
CA ILE A 460 4.54 19.61 -10.45
C ILE A 460 5.48 18.48 -10.07
N ILE A 461 4.90 17.34 -9.68
CA ILE A 461 5.62 16.08 -9.49
C ILE A 461 5.29 15.17 -10.69
N HIS A 462 6.31 14.75 -11.43
CA HIS A 462 6.16 14.00 -12.68
C HIS A 462 5.73 12.54 -12.44
N ARG A 463 6.26 11.89 -11.40
CA ARG A 463 5.93 10.51 -10.94
C ARG A 463 6.39 9.36 -11.83
N ASP A 464 6.64 9.59 -13.11
CA ASP A 464 7.12 8.54 -14.03
C ASP A 464 8.39 8.95 -14.79
N LEU A 465 9.38 9.52 -14.10
CA LEU A 465 10.68 9.82 -14.69
C LEU A 465 11.49 8.54 -14.89
N LYS A 466 11.85 8.27 -16.15
CA LYS A 466 12.65 7.12 -16.58
C LYS A 466 13.25 7.42 -17.97
N PRO A 467 14.30 6.71 -18.42
CA PRO A 467 14.97 7.06 -19.67
C PRO A 467 14.07 6.94 -20.91
N SER A 468 13.09 6.05 -20.94
CA SER A 468 12.12 5.96 -22.05
C SER A 468 11.20 7.19 -22.17
N ASN A 469 11.08 7.98 -21.09
CA ASN A 469 10.27 9.21 -21.06
C ASN A 469 11.12 10.47 -21.30
N ILE A 470 12.41 10.32 -21.64
CA ILE A 470 13.31 11.41 -22.02
C ILE A 470 13.58 11.30 -23.53
N LEU A 471 13.02 12.20 -24.32
CA LEU A 471 13.26 12.25 -25.77
C LEU A 471 14.48 13.12 -26.11
N LEU A 472 15.13 12.86 -27.23
CA LEU A 472 16.35 13.56 -27.66
C LEU A 472 16.10 14.34 -28.96
N ASP A 473 16.32 15.66 -28.90
CA ASP A 473 16.21 16.51 -30.09
C ASP A 473 17.42 16.33 -31.04
N TYR A 474 17.40 17.03 -32.17
CA TYR A 474 18.45 16.99 -33.19
C TYR A 474 19.86 17.33 -32.68
N GLN A 475 19.95 18.08 -31.57
CA GLN A 475 21.18 18.49 -30.89
C GLN A 475 21.53 17.59 -29.69
N MET A 476 20.80 16.49 -29.49
CA MET A 476 20.91 15.60 -28.33
C MET A 476 20.52 16.27 -27.00
N ASN A 477 19.74 17.36 -27.04
CA ASN A 477 19.19 17.91 -25.81
C ASN A 477 18.00 17.06 -25.34
N PRO A 478 17.92 16.74 -24.04
CA PRO A 478 16.81 15.97 -23.49
C PRO A 478 15.56 16.83 -23.33
N LYS A 479 14.41 16.21 -23.64
CA LYS A 479 13.06 16.72 -23.42
C LYS A 479 12.24 15.70 -22.63
N ILE A 480 11.80 16.10 -21.43
CA ILE A 480 10.93 15.28 -20.58
C ILE A 480 9.54 15.19 -21.22
N SER A 481 9.00 13.97 -21.27
CA SER A 481 7.71 13.63 -21.89
C SER A 481 6.85 12.78 -20.92
N ASP A 482 5.61 12.51 -21.32
CA ASP A 482 4.66 11.61 -20.64
C ASP A 482 4.18 12.11 -19.26
N PHE A 483 3.37 13.18 -19.30
CA PHE A 483 2.84 13.85 -18.11
C PHE A 483 1.51 13.24 -17.62
N GLY A 484 1.07 12.11 -18.17
CA GLY A 484 -0.23 11.52 -17.84
C GLY A 484 -0.41 11.20 -16.36
N MET A 485 0.70 10.89 -15.66
CA MET A 485 0.71 10.63 -14.22
C MET A 485 1.02 11.86 -13.36
N ALA A 486 1.37 12.99 -13.94
CA ALA A 486 1.87 14.15 -13.20
C ALA A 486 0.80 14.73 -12.26
N ARG A 487 1.24 15.34 -11.15
CA ARG A 487 0.35 15.93 -10.14
C ARG A 487 0.81 17.32 -9.72
N LEU A 488 -0.14 18.21 -9.51
CA LEU A 488 0.07 19.49 -8.85
C LEU A 488 0.32 19.27 -7.35
N PHE A 489 1.19 20.09 -6.77
CA PHE A 489 1.51 20.04 -5.35
C PHE A 489 1.60 21.47 -4.78
N GLU A 490 0.72 21.81 -3.85
CA GLU A 490 0.60 23.19 -3.31
C GLU A 490 1.42 23.44 -2.04
N SER A 491 2.14 22.44 -1.54
CA SER A 491 2.86 22.55 -0.27
C SER A 491 4.25 23.19 -0.43
N ASP A 492 4.59 24.10 0.47
CA ASP A 492 5.93 24.71 0.55
C ASP A 492 6.96 23.81 1.25
N ASP A 493 6.51 22.78 1.96
CA ASP A 493 7.39 21.77 2.54
C ASP A 493 7.71 20.70 1.49
N GLN A 494 8.96 20.69 1.01
CA GLN A 494 9.45 19.74 0.02
C GLN A 494 9.53 18.29 0.54
N THR A 495 9.28 18.05 1.84
CA THR A 495 9.41 16.75 2.51
C THR A 495 8.11 16.20 3.09
N GLN A 496 7.12 17.04 3.40
CA GLN A 496 5.79 16.60 3.79
C GLN A 496 4.99 16.19 2.55
N GLY A 497 5.12 14.92 2.17
CA GLY A 497 4.45 14.38 1.00
C GLY A 497 2.93 14.26 1.16
N LEU A 498 2.20 14.41 0.06
CA LEU A 498 0.80 13.99 -0.05
C LEU A 498 0.73 12.47 0.16
N THR A 499 -0.25 12.00 0.92
CA THR A 499 -0.54 10.56 1.02
C THR A 499 -1.59 10.19 -0.02
N THR A 500 -1.24 9.29 -0.94
CA THR A 500 -2.17 8.76 -1.95
C THR A 500 -2.40 7.28 -1.75
N SER A 501 -3.65 6.83 -1.96
CA SER A 501 -4.01 5.40 -1.98
C SER A 501 -3.68 4.71 -3.30
N ARG A 502 -3.35 5.46 -4.35
CA ARG A 502 -3.07 4.94 -5.70
C ARG A 502 -1.61 5.19 -6.07
N VAL A 503 -0.76 4.19 -5.81
CA VAL A 503 0.64 4.17 -6.25
C VAL A 503 0.68 3.83 -7.75
N MET A 504 1.34 4.66 -8.52
CA MET A 504 1.53 4.54 -9.97
C MET A 504 2.92 5.02 -10.36
N GLY A 505 3.48 4.44 -11.42
CA GLY A 505 4.79 4.76 -11.96
C GLY A 505 5.51 3.49 -12.37
N THR A 506 6.71 3.63 -12.92
CA THR A 506 7.48 2.49 -13.38
C THR A 506 8.32 1.88 -12.25
N TYR A 507 8.11 0.58 -12.00
CA TYR A 507 8.91 -0.17 -11.03
C TYR A 507 10.42 -0.08 -11.36
N GLY A 508 11.25 0.06 -10.33
CA GLY A 508 12.68 0.31 -10.46
C GLY A 508 13.07 1.79 -10.38
N TYR A 509 12.17 2.70 -10.77
CA TYR A 509 12.38 4.16 -10.69
C TYR A 509 11.60 4.80 -9.54
N MET A 510 10.55 4.13 -9.06
CA MET A 510 9.72 4.62 -7.94
C MET A 510 10.50 4.63 -6.62
N ALA A 511 10.42 5.75 -5.89
CA ALA A 511 11.02 5.86 -4.57
C ALA A 511 10.34 4.93 -3.54
N PRO A 512 11.09 4.33 -2.60
CA PRO A 512 10.53 3.29 -1.74
C PRO A 512 9.55 3.79 -0.69
N GLU A 513 9.61 5.06 -0.26
CA GLU A 513 8.59 5.65 0.61
C GLU A 513 7.25 5.84 -0.12
N TYR A 514 7.31 6.06 -1.44
CA TYR A 514 6.13 6.19 -2.28
C TYR A 514 5.50 4.81 -2.51
N ILE A 515 6.30 3.78 -2.82
CA ILE A 515 5.83 2.40 -2.95
C ILE A 515 5.24 1.89 -1.62
N ALA A 516 5.96 2.07 -0.51
CA ALA A 516 5.59 1.43 0.75
C ALA A 516 4.45 2.15 1.51
N ARG A 517 4.31 3.46 1.33
CA ARG A 517 3.42 4.29 2.16
C ARG A 517 2.55 5.25 1.36
N GLY A 518 2.63 5.23 0.02
CA GLY A 518 1.92 6.19 -0.83
C GLY A 518 2.34 7.64 -0.60
N ARG A 519 3.52 7.89 -0.03
CA ARG A 519 4.01 9.25 0.26
C ARG A 519 4.66 9.85 -0.97
N LEU A 520 4.01 10.86 -1.53
CA LEU A 520 4.42 11.53 -2.76
C LEU A 520 4.98 12.92 -2.47
N SER A 521 6.18 13.21 -2.96
CA SER A 521 6.80 14.55 -2.87
C SER A 521 7.71 14.80 -4.07
N VAL A 522 8.24 16.02 -4.21
CA VAL A 522 9.28 16.33 -5.20
C VAL A 522 10.52 15.41 -5.05
N LYS A 523 10.78 14.90 -3.83
CA LYS A 523 11.88 13.96 -3.56
C LYS A 523 11.67 12.57 -4.17
N THR A 524 10.45 12.24 -4.59
CA THR A 524 10.17 11.01 -5.35
C THR A 524 10.77 11.12 -6.76
N ASP A 525 10.59 12.27 -7.44
CA ASP A 525 11.22 12.54 -8.74
C ASP A 525 12.75 12.63 -8.63
N VAL A 526 13.28 13.20 -7.55
CA VAL A 526 14.72 13.24 -7.27
C VAL A 526 15.30 11.83 -7.21
N TYR A 527 14.60 10.88 -6.57
CA TYR A 527 15.03 9.49 -6.52
C TYR A 527 15.08 8.87 -7.92
N SER A 528 14.01 9.05 -8.71
CA SER A 528 13.96 8.56 -10.09
C SER A 528 15.07 9.16 -10.97
N TYR A 529 15.36 10.45 -10.81
CA TYR A 529 16.50 11.12 -11.44
C TYR A 529 17.83 10.46 -11.06
N GLY A 530 18.04 10.17 -9.78
CA GLY A 530 19.25 9.48 -9.31
C GLY A 530 19.46 8.11 -9.96
N ILE A 531 18.39 7.33 -10.11
CA ILE A 531 18.43 6.04 -10.84
C ILE A 531 18.84 6.27 -12.30
N MET A 532 18.21 7.22 -13.01
CA MET A 532 18.55 7.53 -14.40
C MET A 532 20.01 7.95 -14.57
N VAL A 533 20.53 8.81 -13.67
CA VAL A 533 21.94 9.23 -13.70
C VAL A 533 22.87 8.04 -13.61
N LEU A 534 22.60 7.09 -12.70
CA LEU A 534 23.42 5.89 -12.55
C LEU A 534 23.32 4.97 -13.77
N GLU A 535 22.15 4.86 -14.40
CA GLU A 535 22.00 4.10 -15.66
C GLU A 535 22.76 4.74 -16.83
N ILE A 536 22.71 6.08 -16.95
CA ILE A 536 23.45 6.84 -17.96
C ILE A 536 24.96 6.60 -17.82
N ILE A 537 25.46 6.57 -16.59
CA ILE A 537 26.88 6.31 -16.30
C ILE A 537 27.23 4.85 -16.59
N CYS A 538 26.38 3.91 -16.18
CA CYS A 538 26.65 2.48 -16.32
C CYS A 538 26.44 1.93 -17.74
N GLY A 539 25.64 2.59 -18.58
CA GLY A 539 25.26 2.08 -19.90
C GLY A 539 24.38 0.82 -19.84
N ARG A 540 23.77 0.52 -18.69
CA ARG A 540 22.97 -0.69 -18.45
C ARG A 540 21.67 -0.35 -17.71
N LYS A 541 20.60 -1.06 -18.07
CA LYS A 541 19.28 -0.92 -17.44
C LYS A 541 19.37 -1.35 -15.97
N ASN A 542 18.63 -0.68 -15.09
CA ASN A 542 18.56 -0.96 -13.66
C ASN A 542 18.21 -2.44 -13.39
N ASN A 543 17.29 -2.99 -14.18
CA ASN A 543 16.86 -4.38 -14.06
C ASN A 543 17.92 -5.40 -14.50
N SER A 544 19.03 -4.97 -15.12
CA SER A 544 20.17 -5.84 -15.44
C SER A 544 21.06 -6.13 -14.23
N PHE A 545 20.87 -5.42 -13.12
CA PHE A 545 21.67 -5.57 -11.90
C PHE A 545 20.96 -6.42 -10.83
N GLN A 546 20.33 -7.53 -11.22
CA GLN A 546 19.64 -8.41 -10.25
C GLN A 546 20.64 -9.11 -9.30
N PRO A 547 20.28 -9.31 -8.02
CA PRO A 547 19.01 -8.95 -7.37
C PRO A 547 18.96 -7.49 -6.84
N SER A 548 20.05 -6.74 -7.00
CA SER A 548 20.40 -5.58 -6.18
C SER A 548 20.06 -4.19 -6.74
N GLY A 549 19.84 -4.09 -8.06
CA GLY A 549 19.61 -2.82 -8.75
C GLY A 549 20.87 -1.95 -8.91
N VAL A 550 20.79 -0.94 -9.78
CA VAL A 550 21.94 -0.08 -10.13
C VAL A 550 22.41 0.76 -8.94
N ALA A 551 21.48 1.20 -8.07
CA ALA A 551 21.80 2.02 -6.90
C ALA A 551 22.71 1.30 -5.90
N LEU A 552 22.39 0.04 -5.54
CA LEU A 552 23.19 -0.74 -4.61
C LEU A 552 24.52 -1.17 -5.26
N HIS A 553 24.52 -1.48 -6.55
CA HIS A 553 25.74 -1.77 -7.30
C HIS A 553 26.70 -0.58 -7.32
N ALA A 554 26.22 0.62 -7.64
CA ALA A 554 27.00 1.85 -7.62
C ALA A 554 27.53 2.17 -6.21
N TRP A 555 26.68 2.06 -5.19
CA TRP A 555 27.06 2.31 -3.80
C TRP A 555 28.16 1.36 -3.31
N THR A 556 28.07 0.08 -3.65
CA THR A 556 29.05 -0.94 -3.22
C THR A 556 30.42 -0.68 -3.84
N ASN A 557 30.46 -0.35 -5.14
CA ASN A 557 31.71 0.03 -5.80
C ASN A 557 32.26 1.35 -5.27
N TRP A 558 31.40 2.34 -5.04
CA TRP A 558 31.80 3.63 -4.47
C TRP A 558 32.39 3.50 -3.06
N ARG A 559 31.78 2.71 -2.17
CA ARG A 559 32.32 2.41 -0.83
C ARG A 559 33.65 1.65 -0.87
N GLY A 560 33.88 0.87 -1.92
CA GLY A 560 35.10 0.09 -2.12
C GLY A 560 36.21 0.84 -2.88
N ASP A 561 36.10 2.17 -3.02
CA ASP A 561 37.03 3.02 -3.81
C ASP A 561 37.19 2.58 -5.28
N ARG A 562 36.12 1.98 -5.82
CA ARG A 562 36.03 1.44 -7.19
C ARG A 562 34.87 2.07 -7.96
N ALA A 563 34.48 3.29 -7.59
CA ALA A 563 33.33 3.98 -8.18
C ALA A 563 33.41 4.05 -9.71
N LEU A 564 34.61 4.26 -10.28
CA LEU A 564 34.80 4.39 -11.73
C LEU A 564 34.69 3.05 -12.48
N ASP A 565 34.73 1.92 -11.78
CA ASP A 565 34.58 0.58 -12.41
C ASP A 565 33.16 0.35 -12.97
N ILE A 566 32.18 1.17 -12.54
CA ILE A 566 30.80 1.07 -13.03
C ILE A 566 30.60 1.81 -14.35
N VAL A 567 31.54 2.68 -14.75
CA VAL A 567 31.42 3.52 -15.93
C VAL A 567 31.36 2.63 -17.18
N ASP A 568 30.44 2.97 -18.08
CA ASP A 568 30.27 2.27 -19.35
C ASP A 568 31.59 2.20 -20.14
N SER A 569 32.01 0.98 -20.47
CA SER A 569 33.26 0.71 -21.20
C SER A 569 33.31 1.34 -22.59
N VAL A 570 32.17 1.74 -23.16
CA VAL A 570 32.11 2.46 -24.45
C VAL A 570 32.65 3.89 -24.32
N ILE A 571 32.70 4.45 -23.11
CA ILE A 571 33.29 5.76 -22.85
C ILE A 571 34.82 5.63 -22.88
N THR A 572 35.40 5.80 -24.07
CA THR A 572 36.83 5.62 -24.35
C THR A 572 37.64 6.92 -24.26
N GLU A 573 37.00 8.05 -23.98
CA GLU A 573 37.60 9.36 -23.92
C GLU A 573 38.51 9.52 -22.68
N ASN A 574 39.59 10.32 -22.80
CA ASN A 574 40.39 10.82 -21.66
C ASN A 574 39.57 11.86 -20.86
N VAL A 575 38.50 11.39 -20.24
CA VAL A 575 37.52 12.22 -19.53
C VAL A 575 38.09 12.69 -18.20
N SER A 576 37.62 13.86 -17.76
CA SER A 576 37.76 14.29 -16.37
C SER A 576 37.13 13.27 -15.41
N ARG A 577 37.96 12.37 -14.85
CA ARG A 577 37.58 11.43 -13.78
C ARG A 577 36.78 12.12 -12.67
N ASN A 578 37.08 13.40 -12.42
CA ASN A 578 36.37 14.23 -11.45
C ASN A 578 34.91 14.48 -11.83
N GLU A 579 34.59 14.70 -13.10
CA GLU A 579 33.20 14.85 -13.55
C GLU A 579 32.40 13.56 -13.41
N MET A 580 33.01 12.42 -13.78
CA MET A 580 32.38 11.10 -13.61
C MET A 580 32.11 10.82 -12.14
N MET A 581 33.12 10.98 -11.29
CA MET A 581 32.96 10.85 -9.84
C MET A 581 31.90 11.81 -9.29
N LYS A 582 31.85 13.04 -9.79
CA LYS A 582 30.83 14.03 -9.41
C LYS A 582 29.41 13.53 -9.74
N CYS A 583 29.19 13.03 -10.96
CA CYS A 583 27.89 12.49 -11.36
C CYS A 583 27.50 11.23 -10.58
N ILE A 584 28.45 10.32 -10.29
CA ILE A 584 28.20 9.14 -9.44
C ILE A 584 27.76 9.58 -8.04
N ASN A 585 28.50 10.51 -7.42
CA ASN A 585 28.15 11.04 -6.10
C ASN A 585 26.76 11.70 -6.10
N ILE A 586 26.44 12.52 -7.10
CA ILE A 586 25.12 13.13 -7.24
C ILE A 586 24.03 12.06 -7.38
N GLY A 587 24.25 11.06 -8.24
CA GLY A 587 23.32 9.93 -8.40
C GLY A 587 23.06 9.23 -7.06
N LEU A 588 24.10 8.93 -6.30
CA LEU A 588 24.01 8.30 -4.96
C LEU A 588 23.30 9.21 -3.94
N LEU A 589 23.57 10.51 -3.94
CA LEU A 589 22.89 11.48 -3.06
C LEU A 589 21.37 11.54 -3.34
N CYS A 590 20.98 11.40 -4.60
CA CYS A 590 19.59 11.40 -5.03
C CYS A 590 18.83 10.11 -4.63
N VAL A 591 19.51 8.95 -4.53
CA VAL A 591 18.86 7.65 -4.22
C VAL A 591 18.93 7.24 -2.75
N GLN A 592 19.28 8.16 -1.85
CA GLN A 592 19.41 7.87 -0.41
C GLN A 592 18.08 7.38 0.20
N GLU A 593 18.17 6.46 1.18
CA GLU A 593 17.00 5.92 1.88
C GLU A 593 16.19 7.01 2.61
N SER A 594 16.89 7.94 3.23
CA SER A 594 16.27 9.06 3.94
C SER A 594 15.86 10.15 2.95
N VAL A 595 14.55 10.39 2.86
CA VAL A 595 13.93 11.42 2.00
C VAL A 595 14.49 12.83 2.28
N THR A 596 14.75 13.13 3.55
CA THR A 596 15.28 14.44 3.98
C THR A 596 16.74 14.64 3.60
N ARG A 597 17.50 13.56 3.42
CA ARG A 597 18.91 13.62 2.96
C ARG A 597 19.06 13.76 1.46
N ARG A 598 18.01 13.46 0.68
CA ARG A 598 18.03 13.69 -0.78
C ARG A 598 18.07 15.19 -1.08
N PRO A 599 18.91 15.65 -2.02
CA PRO A 599 18.98 17.05 -2.39
C PRO A 599 17.67 17.52 -3.06
N ASN A 600 17.51 18.83 -3.18
CA ASN A 600 16.56 19.41 -4.14
C ASN A 600 17.22 19.54 -5.52
N MET A 601 16.42 19.71 -6.57
CA MET A 601 16.95 19.82 -7.93
C MET A 601 17.77 21.08 -8.15
N ASN A 602 17.51 22.15 -7.38
CA ASN A 602 18.32 23.37 -7.43
C ASN A 602 19.78 23.09 -7.02
N SER A 603 19.98 22.38 -5.91
CA SER A 603 21.31 21.95 -5.46
C SER A 603 21.99 21.07 -6.50
N VAL A 604 21.25 20.12 -7.10
CA VAL A 604 21.77 19.23 -8.16
C VAL A 604 22.25 20.04 -9.37
N VAL A 605 21.43 20.97 -9.87
CA VAL A 605 21.79 21.82 -11.02
C VAL A 605 23.01 22.70 -10.68
N HIS A 606 23.07 23.25 -9.47
CA HIS A 606 24.21 24.04 -9.00
C HIS A 606 25.51 23.21 -8.96
N TRP A 607 25.46 21.99 -8.44
CA TRP A 607 26.61 21.09 -8.37
C TRP A 607 27.11 20.64 -9.74
N LEU A 608 26.19 20.40 -10.69
CA LEU A 608 26.57 20.06 -12.06
C LEU A 608 27.28 21.24 -12.74
N LYS A 609 26.75 22.46 -12.63
CA LYS A 609 27.36 23.66 -13.23
C LYS A 609 28.70 24.08 -12.61
N SER A 610 28.92 23.77 -11.33
CA SER A 610 30.09 24.23 -10.60
C SER A 610 31.31 23.34 -10.86
N ASN A 611 32.45 23.96 -11.17
CA ASN A 611 33.74 23.27 -11.34
C ASN A 611 34.39 22.87 -10.01
N SER A 612 34.13 23.63 -8.94
CA SER A 612 34.70 23.43 -7.60
C SER A 612 33.60 23.48 -6.54
N VAL A 613 33.01 22.32 -6.23
CA VAL A 613 31.99 22.16 -5.20
C VAL A 613 32.33 20.93 -4.35
N THR A 614 32.25 21.09 -3.03
CA THR A 614 32.33 19.97 -2.10
C THR A 614 30.95 19.34 -1.96
N LEU A 615 30.82 18.09 -2.43
CA LEU A 615 29.58 17.33 -2.27
C LEU A 615 29.49 16.69 -0.89
N PRO A 616 28.28 16.56 -0.30
CA PRO A 616 28.08 15.72 0.87
C PRO A 616 28.46 14.27 0.57
N VAL A 617 28.91 13.55 1.61
CA VAL A 617 29.19 12.12 1.52
C VAL A 617 27.85 11.38 1.39
N PRO A 618 27.59 10.63 0.31
CA PRO A 618 26.36 9.87 0.18
C PRO A 618 26.26 8.81 1.28
N SER A 619 25.03 8.48 1.66
CA SER A 619 24.73 7.37 2.58
C SER A 619 24.08 6.20 1.84
N THR A 620 23.78 5.12 2.57
CA THR A 620 23.20 3.91 1.98
C THR A 620 21.98 4.24 1.11
N PRO A 621 21.96 3.77 -0.15
CA PRO A 621 20.82 3.96 -1.03
C PRO A 621 19.63 3.20 -0.48
N ALA A 622 18.45 3.67 -0.84
CA ALA A 622 17.23 2.96 -0.54
C ALA A 622 17.20 1.64 -1.35
N TYR A 623 16.99 0.50 -0.67
CA TYR A 623 17.01 -0.81 -1.31
C TYR A 623 15.64 -1.50 -1.25
N VAL A 624 15.19 -2.02 -2.39
CA VAL A 624 13.98 -2.83 -2.55
C VAL A 624 14.42 -4.15 -3.20
N VAL A 625 14.17 -5.29 -2.53
CA VAL A 625 14.50 -6.60 -3.08
C VAL A 625 13.46 -6.98 -4.14
N HIS A 626 13.95 -7.37 -5.31
CA HIS A 626 13.13 -7.97 -6.36
C HIS A 626 12.80 -9.43 -6.00
N SER A 627 11.50 -9.72 -5.81
CA SER A 627 10.97 -11.09 -5.88
C SER A 627 10.29 -11.27 -7.24
N GLU A 628 10.44 -12.43 -7.87
CA GLU A 628 9.81 -12.75 -9.18
C GLU A 628 8.26 -12.83 -9.13
N SER A 629 7.64 -12.52 -7.99
CA SER A 629 6.18 -12.56 -7.77
C SER A 629 5.50 -11.19 -7.68
N GLY A 630 6.16 -10.10 -8.05
CA GLY A 630 5.52 -8.77 -8.14
C GLY A 630 5.23 -8.09 -6.79
N GLU A 631 5.74 -8.62 -5.67
CA GLU A 631 5.68 -7.97 -4.36
C GLU A 631 7.06 -7.43 -3.96
N ALA A 632 7.13 -6.11 -3.77
CA ALA A 632 8.31 -5.39 -3.29
C ALA A 632 8.50 -5.63 -1.79
N SER A 633 9.56 -6.35 -1.40
CA SER A 633 9.94 -6.54 -0.01
C SER A 633 11.13 -5.64 0.36
N ARG A 634 11.05 -4.90 1.48
CA ARG A 634 12.20 -4.20 2.08
C ARG A 634 12.98 -5.19 2.93
N VAL A 635 14.30 -5.27 2.72
CA VAL A 635 15.21 -5.84 3.71
C VAL A 635 15.70 -4.69 4.58
N SER A 636 15.20 -4.61 5.82
CA SER A 636 15.87 -3.85 6.86
C SER A 636 17.22 -4.53 7.14
N GLN A 637 18.32 -3.83 6.85
CA GLN A 637 19.65 -4.30 7.24
C GLN A 637 19.71 -4.44 8.75
N SER A 638 19.78 -5.68 9.23
CA SER A 638 20.47 -5.97 10.47
C SER A 638 21.93 -5.57 10.30
N THR A 639 22.44 -4.92 11.34
CA THR A 639 23.83 -4.48 11.50
C THR A 639 24.78 -5.61 11.10
N VAL A 640 25.45 -5.47 9.95
CA VAL A 640 26.63 -6.29 9.65
C VAL A 640 27.76 -5.68 10.47
N ASN A 641 27.83 -6.11 11.75
CA ASN A 641 29.03 -5.95 12.54
C ASN A 641 30.10 -6.86 11.93
N VAL A 642 31.06 -6.26 11.21
CA VAL A 642 32.33 -6.93 10.91
C VAL A 642 33.43 -6.13 11.58
N SER A 643 34.21 -6.87 12.35
CA SER A 643 35.21 -6.47 13.32
C SER A 643 36.21 -5.44 12.80
N ILE A 644 36.45 -4.44 13.63
CA ILE A 644 37.69 -3.67 13.67
C ILE A 644 38.82 -4.66 13.95
N THR A 645 39.71 -4.87 12.99
CA THR A 645 41.06 -5.37 13.29
C THR A 645 42.02 -4.20 13.23
N GLU A 646 42.78 -4.13 14.32
CA GLU A 646 43.70 -3.09 14.74
C GLU A 646 44.73 -2.71 13.67
N LEU A 647 44.87 -1.41 13.46
CA LEU A 647 46.12 -0.79 13.04
C LEU A 647 47.04 -0.78 14.26
N GLU A 648 48.15 -1.50 14.21
CA GLU A 648 49.31 -1.15 15.04
C GLU A 648 50.33 -0.32 14.25
N PRO A 649 51.00 0.65 14.89
CA PRO A 649 51.85 1.61 14.23
C PRO A 649 53.31 1.16 14.20
N ARG A 650 53.95 1.22 13.02
CA ARG A 650 55.30 1.75 12.81
C ARG A 650 55.63 1.84 11.33
#